data_AF-A0A847SR75-F1
#
_entry.id   AF-A0A847SR75-F1
#
_cell.length_a   1.000
_cell.length_b   1.000
_cell.length_c   1.000
_cell.angle_alpha   90.00
_cell.angle_beta   90.00
_cell.angle_gamma   90.00
#
_symmetry.space_group_name_H-M   'P 1'
#
loop_
_entity.id
_entity.type
_entity.pdbx_description
1 polymer ?
#
loop_
_entity_poly.entity_id
_entity_poly.type
_entity_poly.pdbx_seq_one_letter_code
_entity_poly.pdbx_strand_id
1 'polypeptide(L)'
;MEKPLLCLLIGLFIGGHVHAQTNPAAQSLPYQQNFDALPATATVYPDGWQGWSLSGAPSGSFNTAAPAADKALLTGSASSTGNGVYNYNGKLGFLNSGSVDNALVLALNTSGQQNIQLAYDVMTIRNPYDGSANTRINEVVVQYRIGNTGNFISLSETAYQSDTIAQTGSGITTPQHNIHQSVSLPPACSNQSLVQLRWVNRQISGGGSRPSFAVDNLQATGSGADTTAPVAGTLIPANAATGVSPVTSPQVIFSENILAGTGYILLHNSQTGRIDSFAINNAAVVISNNSLTLKKTLQPNRHYYITIDSAAVKDLSGNAFAGIRDSTQWEFATGNQELTYRFDDCAPSGSSQLSGGFSQYSVSGAQQWGCTTFGQNNSNGVQINGYSGGAVENEDWLISPAFDLTGFHYPLLQFSSRTAFAGPSLTLRISTNYSGTGDPREANWTTLNGRFPDSGSDVWKLSSDINLAAFKQSNVSIAFVYTSGPAVQAARWTIDDFILSDTTAAPAPTLNSSPGALDFDYVKSGQSPSPQNIHFWANDFTANLNITAPAGFQVSRDSSNYGNTVAFNAGELQNGPKDISVKFVPGVAGQAYTGNLTFNAGSFTDNHIQLSGTSLRSLKVVNWNIEWFGSPVQNPANDSLQQANVTKVLQSLDADIFALAEVVDTARFRAVVSQLPGYSYVLSDFGSYADSVTDVDYVSAQKLAFVYKTAVIRKIRTYGILRQNGSSSAYYNWSSGRFPYLMEATAKLENDSARIQFILLHAKANTGTKPDKITSWQRRKNGAKELKDTLDAQYPYSNIIMLGDFNDDLNKTITTELLPDTTTSYIDFMNDSLDYRPLTLPLSLSGQRSTISYPSVIDNVIGSNETGVAYIPGSARVQTQVEKLVSNYGATTTDHYPVVSRYNLQVLGNPLPVNAFDARPDGNKVLVSWKTPYEINSKYFVVERSRNGRSYEAVDTVLGQGSIADASAYISYDEQPWPGFSQYRLKTVGLDNSIRYSPVKPVFMIGKDLWLKLLWCVFGHQLQYWLDWPMSGPASVSLIDVQGRVRYEGRTELIKGKNYKTVNIDQLPTGVYFLRVQSGMQVQVSKIFISR
;
A
#
# COMPACT_ATOMS: atom_id res chain seq x y z
N MET A 1 58.59 63.34 -9.52
CA MET A 1 57.19 63.50 -9.92
C MET A 1 57.19 63.46 -11.44
N GLU A 2 57.07 62.28 -12.05
CA GLU A 2 57.14 62.11 -13.50
C GLU A 2 56.60 60.73 -13.91
N LYS A 3 55.69 60.72 -14.89
CA LYS A 3 55.30 59.57 -15.75
C LYS A 3 56.42 59.38 -16.81
N PRO A 4 56.59 58.25 -17.55
CA PRO A 4 55.47 57.54 -18.20
C PRO A 4 55.64 56.05 -18.64
N LEU A 5 54.50 55.54 -19.13
CA LEU A 5 54.23 54.68 -20.31
C LEU A 5 54.69 53.20 -20.44
N LEU A 6 53.78 52.51 -21.12
CA LEU A 6 53.56 51.09 -21.37
C LEU A 6 53.82 50.77 -22.86
N CYS A 7 54.14 49.49 -23.14
CA CYS A 7 53.98 48.69 -24.38
C CYS A 7 55.17 48.44 -25.33
N LEU A 8 55.16 47.19 -25.82
CA LEU A 8 55.90 46.50 -26.92
C LEU A 8 57.34 46.03 -26.58
N LEU A 9 57.77 44.77 -26.77
CA LEU A 9 57.39 43.70 -27.69
C LEU A 9 57.40 42.31 -27.00
N ILE A 10 56.39 41.48 -27.34
CA ILE A 10 56.39 40.02 -27.17
C ILE A 10 56.92 39.41 -28.47
N GLY A 11 57.96 38.59 -28.38
CA GLY A 11 58.54 37.85 -29.50
C GLY A 11 59.10 36.50 -29.04
N LEU A 12 58.32 35.44 -29.28
CA LEU A 12 58.67 34.02 -29.38
C LEU A 12 60.03 33.56 -28.83
N PHE A 13 59.99 32.91 -27.66
CA PHE A 13 60.77 31.69 -27.38
C PHE A 13 59.84 30.70 -26.68
N ILE A 14 59.14 29.86 -27.47
CA ILE A 14 58.57 28.62 -26.95
C ILE A 14 59.75 27.65 -26.83
N GLY A 15 60.47 27.74 -25.72
CA GLY A 15 61.31 26.65 -25.26
C GLY A 15 60.39 25.57 -24.69
N GLY A 16 60.21 24.47 -25.41
CA GLY A 16 59.56 23.30 -24.85
C GLY A 16 60.33 22.85 -23.62
N HIS A 17 59.75 23.03 -22.44
CA HIS A 17 60.28 22.43 -21.22
C HIS A 17 60.14 20.91 -21.37
N VAL A 18 61.25 20.25 -21.68
CA VAL A 18 61.39 18.81 -21.50
C VAL A 18 61.29 18.58 -19.99
N HIS A 19 60.13 18.16 -19.51
CA HIS A 19 59.95 17.77 -18.12
C HIS A 19 60.79 16.51 -17.88
N ALA A 20 61.93 16.66 -17.18
CA ALA A 20 62.66 15.53 -16.64
C ALA A 20 61.79 14.81 -15.59
N GLN A 21 61.96 13.51 -15.45
CA GLN A 21 61.30 12.73 -14.41
C GLN A 21 61.62 13.25 -12.99
N THR A 22 60.66 13.13 -12.08
CA THR A 22 60.85 13.38 -10.66
C THR A 22 61.29 12.08 -9.98
N ASN A 23 62.35 12.16 -9.17
CA ASN A 23 62.77 11.04 -8.33
C ASN A 23 61.99 11.08 -7.01
N PRO A 24 61.34 9.97 -6.58
CA PRO A 24 60.69 9.95 -5.28
C PRO A 24 61.72 10.04 -4.14
N ALA A 25 61.30 10.59 -3.00
CA ALA A 25 62.14 10.72 -1.81
C ALA A 25 62.51 9.35 -1.23
N ALA A 26 63.80 9.12 -0.98
CA ALA A 26 64.29 7.83 -0.47
C ALA A 26 63.79 7.54 0.94
N GLN A 27 63.23 6.34 1.14
CA GLN A 27 62.70 5.88 2.44
C GLN A 27 63.75 5.04 3.19
N SER A 28 63.93 5.31 4.48
CA SER A 28 64.85 4.55 5.33
C SER A 28 64.36 3.10 5.54
N LEU A 29 65.29 2.18 5.79
CA LEU A 29 64.95 0.81 6.16
C LEU A 29 64.84 0.64 7.69
N PRO A 30 63.97 -0.28 8.18
CA PRO A 30 63.03 -1.07 7.40
C PRO A 30 61.87 -0.23 6.85
N TYR A 31 61.38 -0.60 5.68
CA TYR A 31 60.26 0.06 5.02
C TYR A 31 59.16 -0.97 4.73
N GLN A 32 57.91 -0.63 5.03
CA GLN A 32 56.75 -1.44 4.68
C GLN A 32 55.69 -0.58 4.00
N GLN A 33 55.04 -1.16 2.99
CA GLN A 33 53.86 -0.59 2.36
C GLN A 33 52.92 -1.70 1.89
N ASN A 34 51.75 -1.82 2.55
CA ASN A 34 50.69 -2.77 2.21
C ASN A 34 49.51 -2.12 1.46
N PHE A 35 49.56 -0.81 1.22
CA PHE A 35 48.53 -0.04 0.51
C PHE A 35 47.08 -0.16 1.04
N ASP A 36 46.82 -0.86 2.15
CA ASP A 36 45.47 -1.06 2.74
C ASP A 36 44.83 0.27 3.15
N ALA A 37 45.65 1.24 3.54
CA ALA A 37 45.24 2.59 3.91
C ALA A 37 45.07 3.53 2.71
N LEU A 38 45.40 3.10 1.48
CA LEU A 38 45.32 3.91 0.27
C LEU A 38 43.93 3.75 -0.38
N PRO A 39 43.03 4.76 -0.33
CA PRO A 39 41.70 4.65 -0.92
C PRO A 39 41.77 4.34 -2.42
N ALA A 40 40.83 3.58 -2.97
CA ALA A 40 40.78 3.26 -4.40
C ALA A 40 40.80 4.49 -5.32
N THR A 41 40.32 5.64 -4.83
CA THR A 41 40.26 6.92 -5.53
C THR A 41 41.53 7.76 -5.37
N ALA A 42 42.55 7.28 -4.66
CA ALA A 42 43.78 8.04 -4.42
C ALA A 42 44.53 8.27 -5.73
N THR A 43 44.86 9.54 -5.99
CA THR A 43 45.62 10.01 -7.15
C THR A 43 47.04 10.45 -6.80
N VAL A 44 47.42 10.32 -5.53
CA VAL A 44 48.73 10.68 -4.99
C VAL A 44 49.45 9.40 -4.55
N TYR A 45 50.73 9.28 -4.92
CA TYR A 45 51.56 8.15 -4.49
C TYR A 45 51.91 8.25 -3.01
N PRO A 46 52.01 7.11 -2.29
CA PRO A 46 52.62 7.10 -0.96
C PRO A 46 54.08 7.55 -1.01
N ASP A 47 54.61 7.99 0.15
CA ASP A 47 56.00 8.39 0.27
C ASP A 47 56.96 7.28 -0.19
N GLY A 48 57.94 7.66 -1.00
CA GLY A 48 58.88 6.73 -1.63
C GLY A 48 58.49 6.22 -3.01
N TRP A 49 57.24 6.41 -3.45
CA TRP A 49 56.73 5.86 -4.70
C TRP A 49 56.52 6.90 -5.80
N GLN A 50 56.68 6.47 -7.06
CA GLN A 50 56.32 7.24 -8.25
C GLN A 50 56.02 6.28 -9.41
N GLY A 51 55.28 6.74 -10.41
CA GLY A 51 55.13 6.07 -11.70
C GLY A 51 56.00 6.75 -12.76
N TRP A 52 56.63 5.96 -13.62
CA TRP A 52 57.41 6.47 -14.74
C TRP A 52 56.97 5.87 -16.07
N SER A 53 57.12 6.66 -17.13
CA SER A 53 57.18 6.17 -18.51
C SER A 53 58.63 5.95 -18.92
N LEU A 54 58.90 4.88 -19.65
CA LEU A 54 60.24 4.51 -20.09
C LEU A 54 60.50 4.95 -21.53
N SER A 55 61.75 5.27 -21.85
CA SER A 55 62.15 5.66 -23.20
C SER A 55 62.25 4.44 -24.12
N GLY A 56 61.55 4.45 -25.26
CA GLY A 56 61.57 3.37 -26.25
C GLY A 56 60.28 2.54 -26.29
N ALA A 57 60.15 1.72 -27.32
CA ALA A 57 58.96 0.89 -27.53
C ALA A 57 59.06 -0.45 -26.78
N PRO A 58 57.92 -1.00 -26.30
CA PRO A 58 57.86 -2.34 -25.71
C PRO A 58 58.48 -3.41 -26.63
N SER A 59 59.31 -4.28 -26.06
CA SER A 59 60.05 -5.31 -26.83
C SER A 59 60.14 -6.65 -26.09
N GLY A 60 60.84 -7.62 -26.68
CA GLY A 60 61.21 -8.89 -26.03
C GLY A 60 62.33 -8.77 -25.01
N SER A 61 62.93 -7.59 -24.85
CA SER A 61 63.96 -7.29 -23.87
C SER A 61 63.43 -6.31 -22.83
N PHE A 62 63.87 -6.45 -21.57
CA PHE A 62 63.56 -5.45 -20.54
C PHE A 62 64.21 -4.11 -20.88
N ASN A 63 63.46 -3.04 -20.70
CA ASN A 63 64.00 -1.69 -20.84
C ASN A 63 64.88 -1.37 -19.62
N THR A 64 66.16 -1.11 -19.85
CA THR A 64 67.15 -0.77 -18.81
C THR A 64 67.53 0.71 -18.81
N ALA A 65 67.03 1.49 -19.75
CA ALA A 65 67.35 2.91 -19.85
C ALA A 65 66.74 3.72 -18.68
N ALA A 66 67.24 4.94 -18.51
CA ALA A 66 66.64 5.89 -17.59
C ALA A 66 65.16 6.17 -17.97
N PRO A 67 64.27 6.43 -16.99
CA PRO A 67 62.90 6.84 -17.26
C PRO A 67 62.85 8.13 -18.08
N ALA A 68 61.79 8.32 -18.87
CA ALA A 68 61.59 9.45 -19.76
C ALA A 68 60.77 10.59 -19.12
N ALA A 69 59.69 10.25 -18.40
CA ALA A 69 58.81 11.22 -17.75
C ALA A 69 57.96 10.56 -16.65
N ASP A 70 57.37 11.36 -15.77
CA ASP A 70 56.47 10.92 -14.69
C ASP A 70 55.10 10.44 -15.20
N LYS A 71 54.44 9.60 -14.41
CA LYS A 71 53.08 9.11 -14.63
C LYS A 71 52.23 9.31 -13.37
N ALA A 72 51.14 10.05 -13.53
CA ALA A 72 50.14 10.21 -12.48
C ALA A 72 49.54 8.86 -12.07
N LEU A 73 49.20 8.73 -10.79
CA LEU A 73 48.48 7.58 -10.27
C LEU A 73 46.99 7.69 -10.63
N LEU A 74 46.45 6.68 -11.30
CA LEU A 74 45.05 6.64 -11.73
C LEU A 74 44.29 5.54 -10.99
N THR A 75 42.97 5.65 -10.84
CA THR A 75 42.14 4.52 -10.39
C THR A 75 42.00 3.49 -11.51
N GLY A 76 42.17 2.20 -11.19
CA GLY A 76 42.11 1.11 -12.18
C GLY A 76 41.31 -0.11 -11.74
N SER A 77 40.90 -0.92 -12.71
CA SER A 77 40.33 -2.26 -12.51
C SER A 77 40.71 -3.18 -13.69
N ALA A 78 40.27 -4.43 -13.67
CA ALA A 78 40.46 -5.38 -14.76
C ALA A 78 39.88 -4.89 -16.11
N SER A 79 38.96 -3.92 -16.10
CA SER A 79 38.42 -3.30 -17.31
C SER A 79 39.27 -2.12 -17.85
N SER A 80 40.35 -1.72 -17.17
CA SER A 80 41.15 -0.56 -17.57
C SER A 80 41.91 -0.79 -18.88
N THR A 81 41.77 0.12 -19.85
CA THR A 81 42.43 0.02 -21.18
C THR A 81 43.54 1.03 -21.43
N GLY A 82 43.61 2.09 -20.61
CA GLY A 82 44.58 3.17 -20.77
C GLY A 82 46.00 2.76 -20.44
N ASN A 83 46.97 3.37 -21.11
CA ASN A 83 48.38 3.27 -20.72
C ASN A 83 48.62 4.11 -19.46
N GLY A 84 49.08 3.50 -18.37
CA GLY A 84 49.32 4.25 -17.14
C GLY A 84 49.78 3.41 -15.97
N VAL A 85 49.90 4.09 -14.83
CA VAL A 85 50.14 3.52 -13.50
C VAL A 85 48.84 3.67 -12.71
N TYR A 86 48.43 2.61 -12.03
CA TYR A 86 47.10 2.45 -11.49
C TYR A 86 47.13 2.02 -10.01
N ASN A 87 46.17 2.54 -9.25
CA ASN A 87 45.73 2.01 -7.97
C ASN A 87 44.54 1.07 -8.24
N TYR A 88 44.79 -0.22 -8.10
CA TYR A 88 43.80 -1.29 -8.22
C TYR A 88 43.20 -1.61 -6.84
N ASN A 89 42.64 -0.59 -6.18
CA ASN A 89 42.04 -0.68 -4.85
C ASN A 89 43.00 -1.24 -3.78
N GLY A 90 44.01 -0.44 -3.43
CA GLY A 90 45.04 -0.83 -2.46
C GLY A 90 46.04 -1.83 -3.04
N LYS A 91 46.35 -1.73 -4.34
CA LYS A 91 47.42 -2.44 -5.07
C LYS A 91 47.97 -1.51 -6.13
N LEU A 92 49.27 -1.22 -6.11
CA LEU A 92 49.86 -0.32 -7.10
C LEU A 92 50.44 -1.10 -8.27
N GLY A 93 50.13 -0.67 -9.48
CA GLY A 93 50.48 -1.42 -10.67
C GLY A 93 50.55 -0.58 -11.92
N PHE A 94 50.80 -1.21 -13.06
CA PHE A 94 50.93 -0.50 -14.33
C PHE A 94 50.40 -1.33 -15.50
N LEU A 95 50.05 -0.61 -16.57
CA LEU A 95 49.57 -1.17 -17.82
C LEU A 95 50.30 -0.51 -19.00
N ASN A 96 50.96 -1.33 -19.80
CA ASN A 96 51.74 -0.88 -20.96
C ASN A 96 50.89 -0.90 -22.24
N SER A 97 51.26 -0.07 -23.22
CA SER A 97 50.58 -0.02 -24.53
C SER A 97 51.41 -0.71 -25.60
N GLY A 98 51.01 -0.61 -26.87
CA GLY A 98 51.85 -1.04 -27.99
C GLY A 98 53.10 -0.17 -28.20
N SER A 99 53.17 1.01 -27.58
CA SER A 99 54.18 2.03 -27.89
C SER A 99 54.94 2.58 -26.68
N VAL A 100 54.45 2.36 -25.46
CA VAL A 100 55.05 2.90 -24.23
C VAL A 100 55.05 1.86 -23.12
N ASP A 101 56.23 1.63 -22.54
CA ASP A 101 56.39 0.91 -21.27
C ASP A 101 56.30 1.86 -20.08
N ASN A 102 55.57 1.43 -19.05
CA ASN A 102 55.53 2.09 -17.75
C ASN A 102 56.26 1.24 -16.72
N ALA A 103 56.68 1.89 -15.65
CA ALA A 103 57.27 1.27 -14.48
C ALA A 103 56.72 1.92 -13.21
N LEU A 104 56.57 1.11 -12.16
CA LEU A 104 56.38 1.60 -10.80
C LEU A 104 57.75 1.64 -10.12
N VAL A 105 58.10 2.74 -9.46
CA VAL A 105 59.40 2.91 -8.78
C VAL A 105 59.23 3.14 -7.28
N LEU A 106 60.17 2.59 -6.51
CA LEU A 106 60.40 2.83 -5.08
C LEU A 106 61.83 3.32 -4.87
N ALA A 107 62.02 4.38 -4.08
CA ALA A 107 63.34 4.85 -3.65
C ALA A 107 63.61 4.49 -2.19
N LEU A 108 64.77 3.87 -1.93
CA LEU A 108 65.22 3.45 -0.59
C LEU A 108 66.54 4.10 -0.22
N ASN A 109 66.69 4.45 1.06
CA ASN A 109 67.96 4.84 1.68
C ASN A 109 68.45 3.65 2.52
N THR A 110 69.56 3.05 2.10
CA THR A 110 70.14 1.86 2.73
C THR A 110 71.42 2.18 3.52
N SER A 111 71.64 3.46 3.84
CA SER A 111 72.80 3.91 4.62
C SER A 111 72.86 3.19 5.98
N GLY A 112 74.02 2.63 6.33
CA GLY A 112 74.21 1.84 7.56
C GLY A 112 73.60 0.43 7.53
N GLN A 113 72.96 0.03 6.43
CA GLN A 113 72.27 -1.26 6.29
C GLN A 113 73.04 -2.18 5.31
N GLN A 114 73.09 -3.47 5.64
CA GLN A 114 73.75 -4.53 4.86
C GLN A 114 72.75 -5.65 4.55
N ASN A 115 73.02 -6.50 3.55
CA ASN A 115 72.16 -7.65 3.19
C ASN A 115 70.68 -7.26 3.00
N ILE A 116 70.43 -6.28 2.12
CA ILE A 116 69.09 -5.72 1.94
C ILE A 116 68.16 -6.79 1.36
N GLN A 117 67.07 -7.09 2.06
CA GLN A 117 66.03 -8.01 1.62
C GLN A 117 64.81 -7.23 1.12
N LEU A 118 64.24 -7.68 0.02
CA LEU A 118 63.01 -7.15 -0.54
C LEU A 118 61.99 -8.30 -0.66
N ALA A 119 60.84 -8.15 0.00
CA ALA A 119 59.70 -9.03 -0.08
C ALA A 119 58.47 -8.26 -0.54
N TYR A 120 57.64 -8.84 -1.42
CA TYR A 120 56.41 -8.21 -1.91
C TYR A 120 55.53 -9.25 -2.61
N ASP A 121 54.24 -8.97 -2.70
CA ASP A 121 53.32 -9.72 -3.55
C ASP A 121 53.34 -9.13 -4.97
N VAL A 122 53.35 -9.99 -5.98
CA VAL A 122 53.19 -9.62 -7.40
C VAL A 122 52.07 -10.42 -8.03
N MET A 123 51.26 -9.73 -8.84
CA MET A 123 50.03 -10.28 -9.38
C MET A 123 49.68 -9.71 -10.74
N THR A 124 48.81 -10.42 -11.45
CA THR A 124 48.14 -9.93 -12.66
C THR A 124 46.74 -9.43 -12.29
N ILE A 125 46.28 -8.29 -12.82
CA ILE A 125 44.92 -7.77 -12.55
C ILE A 125 44.02 -7.87 -13.80
N ARG A 126 44.54 -7.44 -14.95
CA ARG A 126 43.86 -7.54 -16.24
C ARG A 126 44.58 -8.58 -17.08
N ASN A 127 43.88 -9.61 -17.55
CA ASN A 127 44.45 -10.64 -18.41
C ASN A 127 43.37 -11.48 -19.11
N PRO A 128 43.58 -11.98 -20.32
CA PRO A 128 43.48 -11.17 -21.53
C PRO A 128 42.21 -10.31 -21.61
N TYR A 129 42.34 -9.10 -22.19
CA TYR A 129 41.24 -8.14 -22.29
C TYR A 129 40.37 -8.24 -23.56
N ASP A 130 40.91 -8.80 -24.63
CA ASP A 130 40.32 -8.91 -25.97
C ASP A 130 39.81 -10.33 -26.29
N GLY A 131 39.43 -11.08 -25.27
CA GLY A 131 38.75 -12.38 -25.41
C GLY A 131 39.70 -13.57 -25.62
N SER A 132 39.11 -14.73 -25.98
CA SER A 132 39.76 -16.05 -25.95
C SER A 132 40.84 -16.29 -27.03
N ALA A 133 41.06 -15.33 -27.94
CA ALA A 133 42.09 -15.43 -28.98
C ALA A 133 43.45 -14.85 -28.54
N ASN A 134 43.51 -14.17 -27.39
CA ASN A 134 44.74 -13.58 -26.87
C ASN A 134 45.57 -14.64 -26.15
N THR A 135 46.82 -14.76 -26.60
CA THR A 135 47.81 -15.72 -26.11
C THR A 135 49.04 -15.03 -25.52
N ARG A 136 48.99 -13.70 -25.36
CA ARG A 136 50.13 -12.88 -24.96
C ARG A 136 50.52 -13.15 -23.51
N ILE A 137 51.78 -13.54 -23.32
CA ILE A 137 52.42 -13.67 -22.02
C ILE A 137 53.47 -12.57 -21.89
N ASN A 138 53.34 -11.78 -20.82
CA ASN A 138 54.36 -10.83 -20.41
C ASN A 138 55.00 -11.28 -19.10
N GLU A 139 56.26 -10.88 -18.91
CA GLU A 139 57.04 -11.15 -17.71
C GLU A 139 57.42 -9.84 -17.05
N VAL A 140 57.30 -9.76 -15.73
CA VAL A 140 57.75 -8.65 -14.88
C VAL A 140 58.98 -9.07 -14.10
N VAL A 141 59.93 -8.15 -13.94
CA VAL A 141 61.06 -8.26 -13.01
C VAL A 141 61.24 -6.96 -12.24
N VAL A 142 61.94 -7.06 -11.11
CA VAL A 142 62.54 -5.91 -10.44
C VAL A 142 63.87 -5.57 -11.10
N GLN A 143 64.08 -4.27 -11.28
CA GLN A 143 65.37 -3.69 -11.61
C GLN A 143 65.84 -2.78 -10.49
N TYR A 144 67.16 -2.69 -10.30
CA TYR A 144 67.77 -1.74 -9.38
C TYR A 144 68.73 -0.77 -10.07
N ARG A 145 68.94 0.38 -9.44
CA ARG A 145 69.98 1.35 -9.77
C ARG A 145 70.47 2.06 -8.52
N ILE A 146 71.77 2.29 -8.41
CA ILE A 146 72.36 3.10 -7.34
C ILE A 146 72.42 4.56 -7.80
N GLY A 147 71.90 5.47 -6.98
CA GLY A 147 71.78 6.88 -7.34
C GLY A 147 70.71 7.15 -8.40
N ASN A 148 70.79 8.32 -9.05
CA ASN A 148 69.78 8.82 -9.98
C ASN A 148 70.24 8.86 -11.47
N THR A 149 71.48 8.45 -11.77
CA THR A 149 72.06 8.44 -13.12
C THR A 149 72.46 7.03 -13.56
N GLY A 150 72.43 6.76 -14.87
CA GLY A 150 72.85 5.48 -15.46
C GLY A 150 71.70 4.51 -15.72
N ASN A 151 72.06 3.35 -16.27
CA ASN A 151 71.12 2.28 -16.62
C ASN A 151 70.74 1.44 -15.39
N PHE A 152 69.55 0.86 -15.44
CA PHE A 152 69.03 -0.09 -14.47
C PHE A 152 69.54 -1.51 -14.77
N ILE A 153 69.68 -2.32 -13.73
CA ILE A 153 70.12 -3.72 -13.79
C ILE A 153 68.97 -4.62 -13.37
N SER A 154 68.60 -5.59 -14.20
CA SER A 154 67.51 -6.55 -13.91
C SER A 154 67.95 -7.65 -12.95
N LEU A 155 67.06 -7.97 -12.00
CA LEU A 155 67.17 -9.11 -11.08
C LEU A 155 66.33 -10.26 -11.64
N SER A 156 66.95 -11.13 -12.44
CA SER A 156 66.23 -12.21 -13.14
C SER A 156 65.54 -13.21 -12.20
N GLU A 157 66.02 -13.36 -10.96
CA GLU A 157 65.40 -14.20 -9.94
C GLU A 157 64.01 -13.71 -9.46
N THR A 158 63.62 -12.49 -9.85
CA THR A 158 62.31 -11.89 -9.53
C THR A 158 61.28 -12.03 -10.65
N ALA A 159 61.55 -12.88 -11.66
CA ALA A 159 60.70 -13.04 -12.82
C ALA A 159 59.32 -13.60 -12.45
N TYR A 160 58.27 -12.86 -12.81
CA TYR A 160 56.87 -13.22 -12.68
C TYR A 160 56.19 -13.18 -14.04
N GLN A 161 55.45 -14.23 -14.43
CA GLN A 161 54.76 -14.31 -15.71
C GLN A 161 53.25 -14.25 -15.55
N SER A 162 52.59 -13.52 -16.45
CA SER A 162 51.13 -13.56 -16.59
C SER A 162 50.67 -14.95 -17.07
N ASP A 163 49.41 -15.29 -16.83
CA ASP A 163 48.75 -16.49 -17.40
C ASP A 163 47.94 -16.13 -18.66
N THR A 164 46.95 -16.95 -19.03
CA THR A 164 45.97 -16.65 -20.10
C THR A 164 44.51 -16.66 -19.59
N ILE A 165 44.30 -16.55 -18.28
CA ILE A 165 42.97 -16.63 -17.66
C ILE A 165 42.25 -15.29 -17.81
N ALA A 166 41.08 -15.29 -18.45
CA ALA A 166 40.29 -14.08 -18.75
C ALA A 166 39.71 -13.40 -17.49
N GLN A 167 39.98 -12.10 -17.34
CA GLN A 167 39.49 -11.20 -16.29
C GLN A 167 39.50 -9.75 -16.79
N THR A 168 38.29 -9.25 -17.06
CA THR A 168 38.03 -7.95 -17.71
C THR A 168 36.92 -7.13 -17.04
N GLY A 169 36.36 -7.61 -15.93
CA GLY A 169 35.19 -7.01 -15.29
C GLY A 169 35.46 -5.61 -14.73
N SER A 170 34.47 -4.71 -14.86
CA SER A 170 34.53 -3.38 -14.25
C SER A 170 34.49 -3.49 -12.73
N GLY A 171 35.34 -2.73 -12.05
CA GLY A 171 35.45 -2.75 -10.58
C GLY A 171 36.17 -3.99 -10.02
N ILE A 172 36.54 -4.96 -10.86
CA ILE A 172 37.29 -6.13 -10.42
C ILE A 172 38.75 -5.76 -10.23
N THR A 173 39.26 -5.93 -9.01
CA THR A 173 40.68 -5.74 -8.64
C THR A 173 41.28 -6.96 -7.98
N THR A 174 40.58 -8.11 -8.03
CA THR A 174 41.02 -9.37 -7.45
C THR A 174 42.30 -9.85 -8.13
N PRO A 175 43.38 -10.15 -7.38
CA PRO A 175 44.62 -10.69 -7.94
C PRO A 175 44.42 -12.02 -8.68
N GLN A 176 44.99 -12.13 -9.88
CA GLN A 176 45.26 -13.42 -10.52
C GLN A 176 46.70 -13.83 -10.27
N HIS A 177 46.90 -15.11 -10.00
CA HIS A 177 48.22 -15.73 -9.82
C HIS A 177 49.10 -14.95 -8.83
N ASN A 178 48.53 -14.52 -7.70
CA ASN A 178 49.28 -13.78 -6.68
C ASN A 178 50.42 -14.63 -6.12
N ILE A 179 51.64 -14.13 -6.21
CA ILE A 179 52.84 -14.79 -5.69
C ILE A 179 53.56 -13.84 -4.75
N HIS A 180 53.95 -14.35 -3.59
CA HIS A 180 54.87 -13.67 -2.68
C HIS A 180 56.31 -13.89 -3.15
N GLN A 181 56.99 -12.82 -3.55
CA GLN A 181 58.37 -12.82 -4.02
C GLN A 181 59.28 -12.29 -2.91
N SER A 182 60.42 -12.97 -2.70
CA SER A 182 61.49 -12.49 -1.82
C SER A 182 62.83 -12.56 -2.54
N VAL A 183 63.64 -11.50 -2.44
CA VAL A 183 64.95 -11.40 -3.08
C VAL A 183 65.93 -10.62 -2.22
N SER A 184 67.18 -11.09 -2.21
CA SER A 184 68.31 -10.34 -1.63
C SER A 184 68.86 -9.39 -2.68
N LEU A 185 68.83 -8.09 -2.41
CA LEU A 185 69.41 -7.12 -3.33
C LEU A 185 70.94 -7.31 -3.39
N PRO A 186 71.57 -7.05 -4.56
CA PRO A 186 73.01 -7.22 -4.71
C PRO A 186 73.81 -6.40 -3.68
N PRO A 187 75.02 -6.83 -3.28
CA PRO A 187 75.84 -6.14 -2.28
C PRO A 187 76.07 -4.65 -2.56
N ALA A 188 76.07 -4.23 -3.83
CA ALA A 188 76.16 -2.82 -4.24
C ALA A 188 75.00 -1.94 -3.75
N CYS A 189 73.87 -2.53 -3.39
CA CYS A 189 72.72 -1.83 -2.79
C CYS A 189 72.90 -1.59 -1.29
N SER A 190 73.94 -2.13 -0.66
CA SER A 190 74.21 -1.93 0.76
C SER A 190 74.90 -0.58 1.02
N ASN A 191 74.58 0.05 2.14
CA ASN A 191 75.16 1.32 2.58
C ASN A 191 75.11 2.44 1.53
N GLN A 192 73.98 2.61 0.86
CA GLN A 192 73.77 3.63 -0.17
C GLN A 192 72.74 4.67 0.28
N SER A 193 73.01 5.95 0.00
CA SER A 193 72.05 7.02 0.28
C SER A 193 70.81 6.97 -0.63
N LEU A 194 70.89 6.28 -1.77
CA LEU A 194 69.78 6.08 -2.70
C LEU A 194 69.95 4.78 -3.51
N VAL A 195 69.00 3.87 -3.33
CA VAL A 195 68.76 2.70 -4.19
C VAL A 195 67.37 2.86 -4.80
N GLN A 196 67.29 2.88 -6.12
CA GLN A 196 66.01 2.90 -6.84
C GLN A 196 65.66 1.51 -7.31
N LEU A 197 64.47 1.06 -6.94
CA LEU A 197 63.87 -0.20 -7.39
C LEU A 197 62.71 0.10 -8.32
N ARG A 198 62.58 -0.63 -9.43
CA ARG A 198 61.41 -0.50 -10.29
C ARG A 198 60.92 -1.83 -10.82
N TRP A 199 59.62 -1.97 -10.97
CA TRP A 199 58.99 -3.10 -11.66
C TRP A 199 58.79 -2.74 -13.12
N VAL A 200 59.33 -3.58 -14.01
CA VAL A 200 59.26 -3.41 -15.46
C VAL A 200 58.86 -4.73 -16.10
N ASN A 201 58.21 -4.67 -17.27
CA ASN A 201 57.83 -5.87 -18.00
C ASN A 201 58.52 -5.99 -19.37
N ARG A 202 58.44 -7.19 -19.95
CA ARG A 202 58.75 -7.48 -21.35
C ARG A 202 57.72 -8.47 -21.91
N GLN A 203 57.63 -8.55 -23.23
CA GLN A 203 56.82 -9.59 -23.88
C GLN A 203 57.65 -10.86 -24.07
N ILE A 204 57.14 -12.01 -23.64
CA ILE A 204 57.82 -13.31 -23.78
C ILE A 204 57.30 -14.08 -24.98
N SER A 205 55.98 -14.17 -25.13
CA SER A 205 55.34 -14.96 -26.20
C SER A 205 53.93 -14.47 -26.51
N GLY A 206 53.36 -14.99 -27.61
CA GLY A 206 51.97 -14.75 -28.00
C GLY A 206 51.64 -13.34 -28.51
N GLY A 207 50.36 -13.10 -28.77
CA GLY A 207 49.81 -11.84 -29.29
C GLY A 207 48.42 -11.52 -28.74
N GLY A 208 48.01 -10.25 -28.84
CA GLY A 208 46.74 -9.74 -28.26
C GLY A 208 46.96 -8.57 -27.30
N SER A 209 45.95 -8.20 -26.52
CA SER A 209 46.02 -7.15 -25.50
C SER A 209 47.04 -7.46 -24.41
N ARG A 210 47.64 -6.41 -23.83
CA ARG A 210 48.65 -6.56 -22.78
C ARG A 210 48.00 -6.77 -21.41
N PRO A 211 48.56 -7.65 -20.57
CA PRO A 211 48.14 -7.75 -19.19
C PRO A 211 48.53 -6.50 -18.39
N SER A 212 47.85 -6.27 -17.27
CA SER A 212 48.32 -5.34 -16.22
C SER A 212 48.85 -6.10 -15.02
N PHE A 213 49.86 -5.52 -14.38
CA PHE A 213 50.51 -6.09 -13.21
C PHE A 213 50.37 -5.14 -12.04
N ALA A 214 50.35 -5.69 -10.82
CA ALA A 214 50.36 -4.92 -9.60
C ALA A 214 51.27 -5.57 -8.55
N VAL A 215 51.66 -4.77 -7.57
CA VAL A 215 52.40 -5.18 -6.38
C VAL A 215 51.67 -4.74 -5.12
N ASP A 216 51.84 -5.52 -4.06
CA ASP A 216 51.24 -5.29 -2.76
C ASP A 216 52.13 -5.84 -1.63
N ASN A 217 51.78 -5.58 -0.37
CA ASN A 217 52.43 -6.16 0.81
C ASN A 217 53.97 -6.05 0.79
N LEU A 218 54.50 -4.89 0.37
CA LEU A 218 55.93 -4.70 0.22
C LEU A 218 56.60 -4.51 1.58
N GLN A 219 57.72 -5.19 1.76
CA GLN A 219 58.65 -5.03 2.87
C GLN A 219 60.09 -4.97 2.34
N ALA A 220 60.84 -3.96 2.75
CA ALA A 220 62.28 -3.87 2.53
C ALA A 220 62.98 -3.80 3.90
N THR A 221 63.95 -4.68 4.14
CA THR A 221 64.72 -4.71 5.40
C THR A 221 66.22 -4.78 5.12
N GLY A 222 67.03 -4.46 6.12
CA GLY A 222 68.47 -4.65 6.11
C GLY A 222 68.93 -5.25 7.44
N SER A 223 70.17 -5.70 7.50
CA SER A 223 70.83 -6.29 8.68
C SER A 223 71.75 -5.30 9.40
N GLY A 224 71.37 -4.02 9.46
CA GLY A 224 71.91 -3.01 10.37
C GLY A 224 70.96 -2.86 11.57
N ALA A 225 71.51 -2.89 12.80
CA ALA A 225 70.72 -3.03 14.02
C ALA A 225 69.91 -1.75 14.34
N ASP A 226 68.66 -1.71 13.88
CA ASP A 226 67.62 -0.96 14.57
C ASP A 226 67.21 -1.78 15.81
N THR A 227 67.65 -1.32 16.97
CA THR A 227 67.37 -1.92 18.28
C THR A 227 66.39 -1.08 19.10
N THR A 228 65.80 -0.04 18.51
CA THR A 228 64.91 0.88 19.22
C THR A 228 63.52 0.28 19.20
N ALA A 229 62.96 -0.04 20.36
CA ALA A 229 61.59 -0.53 20.45
C ALA A 229 60.56 0.60 20.23
N PRO A 230 59.37 0.29 19.67
CA PRO A 230 58.32 1.28 19.52
C PRO A 230 57.85 1.75 20.90
N VAL A 231 57.60 3.05 21.04
CA VAL A 231 57.14 3.67 22.29
C VAL A 231 55.74 4.27 22.09
N ALA A 232 54.87 4.14 23.09
CA ALA A 232 53.56 4.80 23.07
C ALA A 232 53.72 6.33 23.13
N GLY A 233 53.24 7.03 22.11
CA GLY A 233 53.32 8.49 21.98
C GLY A 233 52.05 9.19 22.44
N THR A 234 51.00 9.18 21.62
CA THR A 234 49.72 9.84 21.93
C THR A 234 48.68 8.81 22.36
N LEU A 235 48.03 9.06 23.50
CA LEU A 235 46.93 8.25 24.02
C LEU A 235 45.60 9.01 23.80
N ILE A 236 44.60 8.32 23.29
CA ILE A 236 43.24 8.84 23.10
C ILE A 236 42.29 7.83 23.73
N PRO A 237 41.58 8.15 24.82
CA PRO A 237 41.66 9.38 25.58
C PRO A 237 43.06 9.59 26.17
N ALA A 238 43.43 10.86 26.38
CA ALA A 238 44.68 11.19 27.06
C ALA A 238 44.70 10.58 28.47
N ASN A 239 45.90 10.25 28.97
CA ASN A 239 46.04 9.74 30.32
C ASN A 239 45.45 10.73 31.35
N ALA A 240 44.75 10.19 32.35
CA ALA A 240 43.97 10.90 33.37
C ALA A 240 42.85 11.82 32.82
N ALA A 241 42.42 11.66 31.56
CA ALA A 241 41.29 12.44 31.04
C ALA A 241 39.99 12.14 31.80
N THR A 242 39.18 13.16 32.03
CA THR A 242 37.86 13.06 32.69
C THR A 242 36.76 13.52 31.75
N GLY A 243 35.54 13.02 31.93
CA GLY A 243 34.40 13.41 31.09
C GLY A 243 34.51 12.91 29.66
N VAL A 244 35.31 11.86 29.43
CA VAL A 244 35.47 11.23 28.12
C VAL A 244 34.12 10.74 27.62
N SER A 245 33.79 11.00 26.36
CA SER A 245 32.56 10.47 25.79
C SER A 245 32.59 8.94 25.83
N PRO A 246 31.53 8.25 26.35
CA PRO A 246 31.50 6.79 26.41
C PRO A 246 31.60 6.12 25.04
N VAL A 247 31.36 6.86 23.94
CA VAL A 247 31.49 6.35 22.57
C VAL A 247 32.88 6.58 21.95
N THR A 248 33.82 7.20 22.68
CA THR A 248 35.21 7.33 22.24
C THR A 248 35.89 5.96 22.23
N SER A 249 36.44 5.56 21.08
CA SER A 249 37.26 4.34 20.95
C SER A 249 38.70 4.61 21.44
N PRO A 250 39.22 3.84 22.40
CA PRO A 250 40.60 4.00 22.85
C PRO A 250 41.62 3.75 21.73
N GLN A 251 42.66 4.59 21.62
CA GLN A 251 43.70 4.56 20.59
C GLN A 251 45.07 4.97 21.15
N VAL A 252 46.12 4.31 20.66
CA VAL A 252 47.53 4.67 20.90
C VAL A 252 48.23 4.93 19.58
N ILE A 253 48.94 6.06 19.49
CA ILE A 253 49.85 6.39 18.37
C ILE A 253 51.29 6.20 18.86
N PHE A 254 52.03 5.29 18.22
CA PHE A 254 53.41 4.92 18.56
C PHE A 254 54.45 5.81 17.86
N SER A 255 55.70 5.77 18.36
CA SER A 255 56.86 6.51 17.82
C SER A 255 57.26 6.11 16.40
N GLU A 256 56.83 4.93 15.96
CA GLU A 256 57.17 4.33 14.67
C GLU A 256 56.09 3.34 14.24
N ASN A 257 56.19 2.83 13.01
CA ASN A 257 55.24 1.86 12.47
C ASN A 257 55.30 0.54 13.25
N ILE A 258 54.13 -0.05 13.49
CA ILE A 258 53.98 -1.22 14.35
C ILE A 258 53.35 -2.40 13.63
N LEU A 259 53.61 -3.60 14.16
CA LEU A 259 52.98 -4.86 13.81
C LEU A 259 52.40 -5.53 15.07
N ALA A 260 51.39 -6.36 14.86
CA ALA A 260 50.92 -7.28 15.88
C ALA A 260 52.04 -8.29 16.22
N GLY A 261 52.32 -8.43 17.50
CA GLY A 261 53.18 -9.47 18.07
C GLY A 261 52.34 -10.58 18.69
N THR A 262 52.62 -10.91 19.95
CA THR A 262 51.90 -11.92 20.73
C THR A 262 51.52 -11.37 22.09
N GLY A 263 50.23 -11.38 22.43
CA GLY A 263 49.73 -10.89 23.71
C GLY A 263 48.34 -10.27 23.61
N TYR A 264 47.92 -9.61 24.68
CA TYR A 264 46.60 -9.00 24.82
C TYR A 264 46.67 -7.49 25.05
N ILE A 265 45.61 -6.81 24.64
CA ILE A 265 45.17 -5.53 25.20
C ILE A 265 44.03 -5.81 26.16
N LEU A 266 44.12 -5.28 27.38
CA LEU A 266 43.13 -5.46 28.44
C LEU A 266 42.53 -4.11 28.80
N LEU A 267 41.21 -4.01 28.75
CA LEU A 267 40.46 -2.85 29.22
C LEU A 267 39.89 -3.18 30.61
N HIS A 268 40.34 -2.44 31.63
CA HIS A 268 39.93 -2.65 33.01
C HIS A 268 38.94 -1.58 33.42
N ASN A 269 37.79 -1.98 33.95
CA ASN A 269 36.86 -1.08 34.64
C ASN A 269 37.17 -1.12 36.14
N SER A 270 37.82 -0.07 36.64
CA SER A 270 38.29 0.01 38.03
C SER A 270 37.16 0.05 39.06
N GLN A 271 35.95 0.44 38.65
CA GLN A 271 34.80 0.49 39.56
C GLN A 271 34.11 -0.86 39.70
N THR A 272 33.99 -1.63 38.61
CA THR A 272 33.30 -2.93 38.63
C THR A 272 34.26 -4.12 38.78
N GLY A 273 35.56 -3.91 38.63
CA GLY A 273 36.57 -4.97 38.58
C GLY A 273 36.50 -5.84 37.32
N ARG A 274 35.73 -5.42 36.30
CA ARG A 274 35.59 -6.17 35.05
C ARG A 274 36.81 -5.93 34.16
N ILE A 275 37.30 -7.00 33.53
CA ILE A 275 38.41 -6.96 32.58
C ILE A 275 37.90 -7.52 31.24
N ASP A 276 37.90 -6.69 30.21
CA ASP A 276 37.66 -7.14 28.84
C ASP A 276 39.03 -7.40 28.17
N SER A 277 39.26 -8.64 27.75
CA SER A 277 40.54 -9.09 27.18
C SER A 277 40.45 -9.29 25.67
N PHE A 278 41.35 -8.65 24.90
CA PHE A 278 41.39 -8.76 23.45
C PHE A 278 42.78 -9.22 23.02
N ALA A 279 42.87 -10.36 22.33
CA ALA A 279 44.12 -10.76 21.69
C ALA A 279 44.53 -9.70 20.66
N ILE A 280 45.83 -9.45 20.47
CA ILE A 280 46.28 -8.37 19.58
C ILE A 280 45.80 -8.53 18.11
N ASN A 281 45.52 -9.76 17.69
CA ASN A 281 45.00 -10.11 16.37
C ASN A 281 43.45 -10.18 16.31
N ASN A 282 42.76 -9.79 17.38
CA ASN A 282 41.30 -9.76 17.41
C ASN A 282 40.76 -8.64 16.50
N ALA A 283 39.62 -8.86 15.83
CA ALA A 283 39.00 -7.87 14.94
C ALA A 283 38.61 -6.53 15.61
N ALA A 284 38.47 -6.52 16.95
CA ALA A 284 38.26 -5.30 17.73
C ALA A 284 39.54 -4.43 17.83
N VAL A 285 40.73 -4.99 17.55
CA VAL A 285 42.01 -4.26 17.56
C VAL A 285 42.41 -3.96 16.12
N VAL A 286 42.48 -2.67 15.78
CA VAL A 286 42.82 -2.21 14.43
C VAL A 286 44.18 -1.54 14.47
N ILE A 287 45.16 -2.12 13.76
CA ILE A 287 46.49 -1.53 13.57
C ILE A 287 46.57 -0.90 12.17
N SER A 288 46.99 0.36 12.11
CA SER A 288 47.24 1.08 10.86
C SER A 288 48.49 1.94 11.04
N ASN A 289 49.57 1.61 10.32
CA ASN A 289 50.89 2.24 10.44
C ASN A 289 51.39 2.24 11.90
N ASN A 290 51.50 3.41 12.51
CA ASN A 290 51.92 3.59 13.91
C ASN A 290 50.74 3.68 14.89
N SER A 291 49.51 3.43 14.47
CA SER A 291 48.32 3.55 15.32
C SER A 291 47.72 2.19 15.67
N LEU A 292 47.30 2.02 16.92
CA LEU A 292 46.47 0.92 17.40
C LEU A 292 45.17 1.47 17.98
N THR A 293 44.01 1.04 17.48
CA THR A 293 42.68 1.45 17.96
C THR A 293 41.90 0.24 18.48
N LEU A 294 41.30 0.37 19.65
CA LEU A 294 40.38 -0.61 20.24
C LEU A 294 38.93 -0.21 19.98
N LYS A 295 38.23 -0.95 19.13
CA LYS A 295 36.80 -0.79 18.83
C LYS A 295 35.94 -1.34 19.96
N LYS A 296 35.80 -0.56 21.04
CA LYS A 296 34.97 -0.89 22.19
C LYS A 296 34.22 0.34 22.69
N THR A 297 32.90 0.23 22.81
CA THR A 297 32.08 1.23 23.49
C THR A 297 32.25 1.10 25.01
N LEU A 298 32.44 2.24 25.66
CA LEU A 298 32.65 2.35 27.09
C LEU A 298 31.32 2.61 27.81
N GLN A 299 31.22 2.26 29.08
CA GLN A 299 30.08 2.64 29.91
C GLN A 299 30.23 4.08 30.42
N PRO A 300 29.13 4.82 30.57
CA PRO A 300 29.15 6.18 31.14
C PRO A 300 29.53 6.19 32.62
N ASN A 301 30.08 7.31 33.07
CA ASN A 301 30.43 7.56 34.48
C ASN A 301 31.30 6.45 35.11
N ARG A 302 32.22 5.87 34.32
CA ARG A 302 33.15 4.80 34.74
C ARG A 302 34.59 5.24 34.69
N HIS A 303 35.42 4.61 35.52
CA HIS A 303 36.87 4.73 35.48
C HIS A 303 37.47 3.53 34.78
N TYR A 304 38.33 3.80 33.80
CA TYR A 304 39.01 2.79 33.01
C TYR A 304 40.52 2.97 33.09
N TYR A 305 41.25 1.87 32.96
CA TYR A 305 42.64 1.89 32.52
C TYR A 305 42.88 0.75 31.53
N ILE A 306 43.90 0.93 30.69
CA ILE A 306 44.27 -0.05 29.68
C ILE A 306 45.68 -0.55 29.95
N THR A 307 45.86 -1.87 29.88
CA THR A 307 47.18 -2.50 29.85
C THR A 307 47.40 -3.20 28.52
N ILE A 308 48.64 -3.20 28.04
CA ILE A 308 49.07 -3.87 26.82
C ILE A 308 50.24 -4.77 27.20
N ASP A 309 50.14 -6.07 26.93
CA ASP A 309 51.22 -7.01 27.25
C ASP A 309 52.53 -6.61 26.55
N SER A 310 53.65 -6.92 27.19
CA SER A 310 54.95 -6.78 26.54
C SER A 310 55.02 -7.69 25.30
N ALA A 311 55.58 -7.19 24.21
CA ALA A 311 55.62 -7.86 22.91
C ALA A 311 54.26 -8.12 22.23
N ALA A 312 53.14 -7.63 22.80
CA ALA A 312 51.87 -7.60 22.08
C ALA A 312 51.99 -6.73 20.81
N VAL A 313 52.77 -5.66 20.88
CA VAL A 313 53.13 -4.80 19.74
C VAL A 313 54.63 -4.90 19.52
N LYS A 314 55.06 -4.90 18.26
CA LYS A 314 56.47 -4.83 17.85
C LYS A 314 56.63 -3.85 16.70
N ASP A 315 57.83 -3.34 16.45
CA ASP A 315 58.11 -2.59 15.23
C ASP A 315 58.34 -3.53 14.03
N LEU A 316 58.70 -2.94 12.89
CA LEU A 316 59.03 -3.66 11.66
C LEU A 316 60.38 -4.40 11.72
N SER A 317 61.29 -3.98 12.60
CA SER A 317 62.59 -4.59 12.88
C SER A 317 62.49 -5.78 13.84
N GLY A 318 61.34 -5.97 14.47
CA GLY A 318 61.06 -7.02 15.44
C GLY A 318 61.33 -6.64 16.90
N ASN A 319 61.67 -5.38 17.21
CA ASN A 319 61.84 -4.96 18.60
C ASN A 319 60.46 -4.85 19.26
N ALA A 320 60.35 -5.43 20.46
CA ALA A 320 59.08 -5.54 21.18
C ALA A 320 58.77 -4.27 21.99
N PHE A 321 57.53 -3.77 21.88
CA PHE A 321 57.01 -2.77 22.80
C PHE A 321 57.07 -3.32 24.23
N ALA A 322 57.56 -2.48 25.16
CA ALA A 322 57.72 -2.85 26.57
C ALA A 322 56.39 -3.12 27.30
N GLY A 323 55.26 -2.74 26.68
CA GLY A 323 53.90 -2.86 27.20
C GLY A 323 53.44 -1.64 27.99
N ILE A 324 52.13 -1.56 28.25
CA ILE A 324 51.52 -0.68 29.25
C ILE A 324 51.15 -1.58 30.43
N ARG A 325 51.81 -1.41 31.58
CA ARG A 325 51.88 -2.45 32.62
C ARG A 325 50.93 -2.24 33.79
N ASP A 326 50.51 -1.01 34.05
CA ASP A 326 49.64 -0.68 35.19
C ASP A 326 48.72 0.51 34.89
N SER A 327 47.84 0.80 35.85
CA SER A 327 46.78 1.80 35.73
C SER A 327 47.30 3.24 35.62
N THR A 328 48.55 3.54 35.98
CA THR A 328 49.05 4.92 35.99
C THR A 328 49.47 5.43 34.61
N GLN A 329 49.66 4.52 33.66
CA GLN A 329 50.21 4.82 32.34
C GLN A 329 49.14 5.19 31.31
N TRP A 330 47.94 4.60 31.42
CA TRP A 330 46.79 4.94 30.57
C TRP A 330 45.47 4.70 31.29
N GLU A 331 45.08 5.66 32.12
CA GLU A 331 43.76 5.74 32.76
C GLU A 331 42.93 6.90 32.21
N PHE A 332 41.60 6.79 32.34
CA PHE A 332 40.66 7.87 32.05
C PHE A 332 39.30 7.59 32.70
N ALA A 333 38.46 8.62 32.83
CA ALA A 333 37.10 8.54 33.33
C ALA A 333 36.09 9.03 32.27
N THR A 334 35.05 8.24 32.01
CA THR A 334 33.97 8.61 31.11
C THR A 334 32.99 9.57 31.78
N GLY A 335 32.36 10.44 30.99
CA GLY A 335 31.30 11.36 31.43
C GLY A 335 29.91 10.75 31.33
N ASN A 336 28.90 11.62 31.32
CA ASN A 336 27.51 11.23 31.12
C ASN A 336 27.31 10.50 29.78
N GLN A 337 26.33 9.60 29.74
CA GLN A 337 25.90 8.98 28.49
C GLN A 337 25.26 10.00 27.57
N GLU A 338 25.53 9.84 26.28
CA GLU A 338 24.75 10.48 25.22
C GLU A 338 23.37 9.83 25.19
N LEU A 339 22.33 10.64 25.07
CA LEU A 339 20.94 10.19 25.12
C LEU A 339 20.16 10.62 23.88
N THR A 340 20.76 11.46 23.02
CA THR A 340 20.13 11.99 21.82
C THR A 340 21.01 11.71 20.61
N TYR A 341 20.46 10.98 19.64
CA TYR A 341 21.12 10.60 18.41
C TYR A 341 20.25 11.02 17.23
N ARG A 342 20.62 12.14 16.62
CA ARG A 342 19.91 12.76 15.50
C ARG A 342 20.28 12.17 14.14
N PHE A 343 21.40 11.45 14.03
CA PHE A 343 21.94 10.92 12.77
C PHE A 343 22.12 11.93 11.61
N ASP A 344 21.94 13.23 11.85
CA ASP A 344 22.18 14.30 10.88
C ASP A 344 23.60 14.30 10.31
N ASP A 345 24.57 13.81 11.09
CA ASP A 345 25.99 13.69 10.73
C ASP A 345 26.32 12.39 9.97
N CYS A 346 25.35 11.51 9.74
CA CYS A 346 25.55 10.24 9.07
C CYS A 346 25.81 10.47 7.57
N ALA A 347 27.09 10.45 7.17
CA ALA A 347 27.53 10.68 5.80
C ALA A 347 28.85 9.92 5.48
N PRO A 348 29.14 9.66 4.19
CA PRO A 348 28.24 9.81 3.04
C PRO A 348 27.13 8.74 3.02
N SER A 349 26.10 8.95 2.21
CA SER A 349 25.03 7.94 2.01
C SER A 349 25.62 6.59 1.59
N GLY A 350 25.18 5.51 2.23
CA GLY A 350 25.71 4.15 2.07
C GLY A 350 26.88 3.80 3.00
N SER A 351 27.39 4.75 3.79
CA SER A 351 28.44 4.48 4.78
C SER A 351 27.92 3.59 5.92
N SER A 352 28.69 2.58 6.31
CA SER A 352 28.46 1.76 7.52
C SER A 352 29.11 2.36 8.77
N GLN A 353 29.77 3.51 8.66
CA GLN A 353 30.32 4.24 9.80
C GLN A 353 29.20 5.06 10.46
N LEU A 354 28.47 4.42 11.36
CA LEU A 354 27.38 5.03 12.10
C LEU A 354 27.92 5.93 13.22
N SER A 355 27.30 7.09 13.40
CA SER A 355 27.68 8.05 14.44
C SER A 355 27.12 7.66 15.81
N GLY A 356 27.63 8.31 16.87
CA GLY A 356 27.08 8.16 18.22
C GLY A 356 27.26 6.77 18.87
N GLY A 357 28.18 5.95 18.37
CA GLY A 357 28.46 4.63 18.95
C GLY A 357 27.40 3.56 18.63
N PHE A 358 26.50 3.83 17.69
CA PHE A 358 25.69 2.77 17.08
C PHE A 358 26.57 1.84 16.27
N SER A 359 26.23 0.56 16.28
CA SER A 359 26.89 -0.47 15.46
C SER A 359 25.86 -1.17 14.60
N GLN A 360 26.34 -1.77 13.50
CA GLN A 360 25.56 -2.71 12.71
C GLN A 360 26.17 -4.10 12.79
N TYR A 361 25.33 -5.13 12.72
CA TYR A 361 25.76 -6.51 12.61
C TYR A 361 24.91 -7.28 11.60
N SER A 362 25.56 -7.75 10.54
CA SER A 362 24.94 -8.61 9.52
C SER A 362 24.96 -10.07 9.96
N VAL A 363 23.77 -10.62 10.19
CA VAL A 363 23.58 -12.06 10.43
C VAL A 363 23.52 -12.81 9.11
N SER A 364 22.83 -12.26 8.11
CA SER A 364 22.73 -12.83 6.77
C SER A 364 22.42 -11.75 5.73
N GLY A 365 22.75 -12.03 4.47
CA GLY A 365 22.56 -11.08 3.37
C GLY A 365 23.66 -10.02 3.29
N ALA A 366 23.65 -9.26 2.20
CA ALA A 366 24.68 -8.25 1.90
C ALA A 366 24.22 -6.82 2.19
N GLN A 367 22.95 -6.64 2.54
CA GLN A 367 22.34 -5.33 2.74
C GLN A 367 22.46 -4.97 4.21
N GLN A 368 23.09 -3.83 4.48
CA GLN A 368 23.44 -3.40 5.83
C GLN A 368 22.73 -2.10 6.18
N TRP A 369 22.54 -1.87 7.47
CA TRP A 369 22.22 -0.54 7.97
C TRP A 369 23.36 0.43 7.65
N GLY A 370 23.02 1.58 7.09
CA GLY A 370 23.98 2.61 6.71
C GLY A 370 23.37 3.99 6.62
N CYS A 371 24.24 4.99 6.47
CA CYS A 371 23.83 6.38 6.36
C CYS A 371 22.97 6.64 5.12
N THR A 372 22.05 7.58 5.22
CA THR A 372 21.19 7.99 4.11
C THR A 372 20.87 9.47 4.16
N THR A 373 20.57 10.07 3.02
CA THR A 373 20.01 11.44 2.93
C THR A 373 18.48 11.47 3.07
N PHE A 374 17.85 10.33 3.37
CA PHE A 374 16.40 10.20 3.57
C PHE A 374 16.00 10.36 5.04
N GLY A 375 16.59 11.29 5.78
CA GLY A 375 16.24 11.61 7.17
C GLY A 375 14.93 12.37 7.31
N GLN A 376 14.47 12.52 8.55
CA GLN A 376 13.31 13.32 8.89
C GLN A 376 13.62 14.80 8.65
N ASN A 377 12.60 15.62 8.33
CA ASN A 377 12.79 17.06 8.10
C ASN A 377 13.82 17.43 7.01
N ASN A 378 14.04 16.52 6.04
CA ASN A 378 15.05 16.63 4.98
C ASN A 378 16.50 16.65 5.48
N SER A 379 16.80 15.93 6.58
CA SER A 379 18.16 15.69 7.06
C SER A 379 18.72 14.33 6.60
N ASN A 380 19.86 13.93 7.18
CA ASN A 380 20.39 12.58 7.05
C ASN A 380 19.77 11.65 8.11
N GLY A 381 19.84 10.34 7.89
CA GLY A 381 19.38 9.33 8.84
C GLY A 381 20.09 8.00 8.62
N VAL A 382 19.55 6.92 9.22
CA VAL A 382 20.08 5.56 9.06
C VAL A 382 19.03 4.68 8.38
N GLN A 383 19.43 3.93 7.34
CA GLN A 383 18.53 3.16 6.51
C GLN A 383 19.05 1.77 6.20
N ILE A 384 18.13 0.86 5.91
CA ILE A 384 18.39 -0.42 5.27
C ILE A 384 17.32 -0.73 4.20
N ASN A 385 17.73 -1.47 3.17
CA ASN A 385 16.84 -1.94 2.11
C ASN A 385 17.32 -3.28 1.57
N GLY A 386 16.53 -4.34 1.74
CA GLY A 386 16.81 -5.69 1.24
C GLY A 386 16.41 -5.93 -0.22
N TYR A 387 16.14 -4.90 -1.01
CA TYR A 387 15.84 -5.03 -2.43
C TYR A 387 17.10 -4.88 -3.28
N SER A 388 17.42 -5.90 -4.08
CA SER A 388 18.52 -5.89 -5.06
C SER A 388 18.08 -6.65 -6.32
N GLY A 389 17.41 -5.96 -7.25
CA GLY A 389 16.76 -6.59 -8.42
C GLY A 389 15.57 -7.50 -8.05
N GLY A 390 15.16 -7.49 -6.77
CA GLY A 390 14.18 -8.35 -6.13
C GLY A 390 14.42 -8.37 -4.62
N ALA A 391 13.45 -8.82 -3.83
CA ALA A 391 13.68 -9.02 -2.39
C ALA A 391 14.69 -10.14 -2.16
N VAL A 392 15.73 -9.89 -1.35
CA VAL A 392 16.75 -10.88 -0.99
C VAL A 392 16.68 -11.24 0.49
N GLU A 393 17.12 -12.45 0.82
CA GLU A 393 17.30 -12.90 2.20
C GLU A 393 18.31 -12.00 2.90
N ASN A 394 17.89 -11.37 3.98
CA ASN A 394 18.73 -10.45 4.74
C ASN A 394 18.26 -10.39 6.19
N GLU A 395 19.20 -10.45 7.14
CA GLU A 395 18.98 -10.17 8.56
C GLU A 395 20.14 -9.28 9.04
N ASP A 396 19.81 -8.06 9.45
CA ASP A 396 20.80 -7.06 9.84
C ASP A 396 20.30 -6.26 11.06
N TRP A 397 21.19 -6.02 12.00
CA TRP A 397 20.87 -5.45 13.31
C TRP A 397 21.52 -4.07 13.44
N LEU A 398 20.72 -3.04 13.68
CA LEU A 398 21.21 -1.72 14.13
C LEU A 398 21.14 -1.68 15.65
N ILE A 399 22.27 -1.60 16.33
CA ILE A 399 22.38 -1.75 17.78
C ILE A 399 22.89 -0.44 18.40
N SER A 400 22.21 0.05 19.42
CA SER A 400 22.60 1.23 20.18
C SER A 400 23.88 0.99 20.99
N PRO A 401 24.58 2.04 21.43
CA PRO A 401 25.53 1.92 22.52
C PRO A 401 24.83 1.42 23.80
N ALA A 402 25.61 0.97 24.78
CA ALA A 402 25.08 0.54 26.07
C ALA A 402 24.74 1.75 26.95
N PHE A 403 23.54 1.75 27.54
CA PHE A 403 23.06 2.76 28.47
C PHE A 403 23.07 2.25 29.92
N ASP A 404 23.40 3.13 30.86
CA ASP A 404 23.18 2.93 32.29
C ASP A 404 21.84 3.57 32.69
N LEU A 405 20.85 2.73 32.98
CA LEU A 405 19.50 3.14 33.35
C LEU A 405 19.23 2.99 34.86
N THR A 406 20.23 2.65 35.67
CA THR A 406 20.04 2.36 37.10
C THR A 406 19.49 3.56 37.88
N GLY A 407 19.90 4.78 37.51
CA GLY A 407 19.44 6.03 38.12
C GLY A 407 18.14 6.61 37.57
N PHE A 408 17.57 6.00 36.52
CA PHE A 408 16.37 6.53 35.88
C PHE A 408 15.12 6.17 36.71
N HIS A 409 14.15 7.08 36.74
CA HIS A 409 12.82 6.85 37.28
C HIS A 409 12.01 5.99 36.30
N TYR A 410 11.66 6.57 35.15
CA TYR A 410 10.97 5.94 34.03
C TYR A 410 11.69 6.30 32.72
N PRO A 411 12.64 5.45 32.28
CA PRO A 411 13.32 5.63 31.01
C PRO A 411 12.35 5.43 29.85
N LEU A 412 12.15 6.45 29.01
CA LEU A 412 11.28 6.43 27.85
C LEU A 412 12.08 6.60 26.56
N LEU A 413 11.95 5.61 25.68
CA LEU A 413 12.53 5.64 24.34
C LEU A 413 11.58 6.33 23.36
N GLN A 414 12.18 7.18 22.52
CA GLN A 414 11.55 7.80 21.36
C GLN A 414 12.46 7.66 20.12
N PHE A 415 11.87 7.49 18.95
CA PHE A 415 12.56 7.60 17.66
C PHE A 415 11.54 7.86 16.55
N SER A 416 12.01 8.39 15.42
CA SER A 416 11.22 8.50 14.21
C SER A 416 11.55 7.36 13.26
N SER A 417 10.54 6.84 12.59
CA SER A 417 10.72 5.78 11.61
C SER A 417 9.83 5.96 10.39
N ARG A 418 10.30 5.47 9.24
CA ARG A 418 9.57 5.47 7.97
C ARG A 418 9.83 4.16 7.25
N THR A 419 8.77 3.60 6.67
CA THR A 419 8.85 2.37 5.87
C THR A 419 8.29 2.61 4.47
N ALA A 420 8.96 2.08 3.44
CA ALA A 420 8.47 2.08 2.07
C ALA A 420 8.45 0.66 1.52
N PHE A 421 7.53 0.40 0.58
CA PHE A 421 7.31 -0.91 -0.05
C PHE A 421 6.76 -1.98 0.89
N ALA A 422 6.35 -3.12 0.31
CA ALA A 422 5.90 -4.27 1.09
C ALA A 422 7.10 -5.04 1.65
N GLY A 423 6.98 -5.49 2.90
CA GLY A 423 7.98 -6.32 3.55
C GLY A 423 7.70 -6.50 5.04
N PRO A 424 8.54 -7.28 5.75
CA PRO A 424 8.41 -7.43 7.19
C PRO A 424 8.53 -6.09 7.93
N SER A 425 7.81 -5.99 9.05
CA SER A 425 8.00 -4.88 9.99
C SER A 425 9.35 -5.02 10.72
N LEU A 426 9.96 -3.90 11.10
CA LEU A 426 11.11 -3.93 12.01
C LEU A 426 10.73 -4.57 13.34
N THR A 427 11.70 -5.23 13.97
CA THR A 427 11.56 -5.68 15.35
C THR A 427 12.43 -4.81 16.26
N LEU A 428 11.82 -4.16 17.26
CA LEU A 428 12.55 -3.46 18.31
C LEU A 428 12.89 -4.47 19.42
N ARG A 429 14.15 -4.50 19.85
CA ARG A 429 14.62 -5.40 20.91
C ARG A 429 15.43 -4.66 21.96
N ILE A 430 15.43 -5.17 23.18
CA ILE A 430 16.24 -4.69 24.29
C ILE A 430 16.99 -5.85 24.95
N SER A 431 18.25 -5.63 25.32
CA SER A 431 19.10 -6.59 26.01
C SER A 431 19.78 -5.92 27.20
N THR A 432 19.95 -6.67 28.28
CA THR A 432 20.75 -6.25 29.44
C THR A 432 22.06 -7.04 29.59
N ASN A 433 22.34 -7.98 28.69
CA ASN A 433 23.53 -8.83 28.72
C ASN A 433 24.33 -8.83 27.40
N TYR A 434 23.92 -8.07 26.39
CA TYR A 434 24.75 -7.88 25.20
C TYR A 434 26.06 -7.18 25.55
N SER A 435 27.18 -7.70 25.01
CA SER A 435 28.53 -7.24 25.36
C SER A 435 28.94 -5.93 24.65
N GLY A 436 28.13 -5.48 23.68
CA GLY A 436 28.44 -4.38 22.76
C GLY A 436 29.26 -4.82 21.53
N THR A 437 29.67 -6.09 21.47
CA THR A 437 30.49 -6.66 20.39
C THR A 437 30.10 -8.11 20.11
N GLY A 438 30.48 -8.63 18.95
CA GLY A 438 30.18 -10.01 18.54
C GLY A 438 28.73 -10.22 18.10
N ASP A 439 28.38 -11.48 17.84
CA ASP A 439 27.06 -11.84 17.31
C ASP A 439 25.94 -11.51 18.32
N PRO A 440 24.98 -10.63 17.99
CA PRO A 440 23.91 -10.26 18.91
C PRO A 440 23.02 -11.45 19.29
N ARG A 441 22.99 -12.52 18.49
CA ARG A 441 22.16 -13.71 18.77
C ARG A 441 22.68 -14.55 19.94
N GLU A 442 23.91 -14.30 20.40
CA GLU A 442 24.48 -14.95 21.59
C GLU A 442 24.01 -14.28 22.90
N ALA A 443 23.34 -13.12 22.82
CA ALA A 443 22.77 -12.42 23.97
C ALA A 443 21.25 -12.66 24.10
N ASN A 444 20.71 -12.34 25.28
CA ASN A 444 19.28 -12.43 25.53
C ASN A 444 18.62 -11.11 25.13
N TRP A 445 17.63 -11.20 24.24
CA TRP A 445 16.87 -10.05 23.77
C TRP A 445 15.39 -10.21 24.06
N THR A 446 14.78 -9.16 24.62
CA THR A 446 13.33 -9.06 24.78
C THR A 446 12.76 -8.17 23.67
N THR A 447 11.74 -8.64 22.98
CA THR A 447 11.05 -7.83 21.96
C THR A 447 10.17 -6.78 22.62
N LEU A 448 10.28 -5.54 22.15
CA LEU A 448 9.44 -4.41 22.55
C LEU A 448 8.49 -4.03 21.42
N ASN A 449 7.37 -3.39 21.78
CA ASN A 449 6.53 -2.73 20.79
C ASN A 449 7.23 -1.46 20.29
N GLY A 450 7.80 -1.52 19.08
CA GLY A 450 8.47 -0.38 18.46
C GLY A 450 7.54 0.72 17.95
N ARG A 451 6.20 0.52 18.03
CA ARG A 451 5.18 1.48 17.57
C ARG A 451 5.38 1.96 16.12
N PHE A 452 5.96 1.11 15.27
CA PHE A 452 6.34 1.41 13.89
C PHE A 452 5.16 1.85 12.99
N PRO A 453 5.41 2.56 11.87
CA PRO A 453 4.40 2.91 10.89
C PRO A 453 3.78 1.69 10.21
N ASP A 454 2.59 1.89 9.62
CA ASP A 454 1.94 0.87 8.80
C ASP A 454 2.84 0.50 7.61
N SER A 455 2.87 -0.79 7.28
CA SER A 455 3.70 -1.34 6.21
C SER A 455 3.49 -0.59 4.90
N GLY A 456 4.58 -0.17 4.25
CA GLY A 456 4.55 0.53 2.97
C GLY A 456 3.90 1.92 2.99
N SER A 457 3.60 2.50 4.16
CA SER A 457 2.94 3.82 4.26
C SER A 457 3.75 4.96 3.65
N ASP A 458 5.08 4.85 3.66
CA ASP A 458 6.05 5.85 3.22
C ASP A 458 5.85 7.24 3.86
N VAL A 459 5.34 7.24 5.10
CA VAL A 459 5.15 8.44 5.94
C VAL A 459 5.99 8.29 7.21
N TRP A 460 6.60 9.38 7.66
CA TRP A 460 7.30 9.44 8.94
C TRP A 460 6.31 9.29 10.10
N LYS A 461 6.60 8.37 11.02
CA LYS A 461 5.87 8.20 12.27
C LYS A 461 6.83 8.33 13.46
N LEU A 462 6.43 9.15 14.41
CA LEU A 462 7.09 9.25 15.71
C LEU A 462 6.63 8.08 16.60
N SER A 463 7.58 7.27 17.05
CA SER A 463 7.40 6.29 18.11
C SER A 463 7.88 6.94 19.41
N SER A 464 6.97 7.30 20.32
CA SER A 464 7.30 7.91 21.63
C SER A 464 6.85 7.02 22.78
N ASP A 465 7.24 7.39 24.01
CA ASP A 465 6.75 6.81 25.28
C ASP A 465 6.90 5.29 25.38
N ILE A 466 7.94 4.72 24.77
CA ILE A 466 8.26 3.30 24.90
C ILE A 466 8.95 3.10 26.26
N ASN A 467 8.25 2.47 27.19
CA ASN A 467 8.70 2.31 28.57
C ASN A 467 9.79 1.23 28.72
N LEU A 468 10.95 1.62 29.24
CA LEU A 468 12.07 0.71 29.50
C LEU A 468 12.29 0.41 30.99
N ALA A 469 11.38 0.83 31.88
CA ALA A 469 11.56 0.73 33.33
C ALA A 469 11.81 -0.70 33.85
N ALA A 470 11.33 -1.72 33.14
CA ALA A 470 11.58 -3.13 33.48
C ALA A 470 13.03 -3.59 33.24
N PHE A 471 13.84 -2.81 32.50
CA PHE A 471 15.18 -3.19 32.04
C PHE A 471 16.28 -2.34 32.69
N LYS A 472 16.00 -1.64 33.79
CA LYS A 472 16.96 -0.74 34.45
C LYS A 472 18.18 -1.49 34.98
N GLN A 473 19.29 -1.41 34.23
CA GLN A 473 20.60 -1.97 34.56
C GLN A 473 21.69 -1.03 34.02
N SER A 474 22.95 -1.30 34.37
CA SER A 474 24.09 -0.47 33.95
C SER A 474 24.60 -0.77 32.53
N ASN A 475 23.97 -1.71 31.82
CA ASN A 475 24.39 -2.18 30.50
C ASN A 475 23.18 -2.57 29.64
N VAL A 476 22.43 -1.59 29.18
CA VAL A 476 21.21 -1.78 28.40
C VAL A 476 21.46 -1.42 26.94
N SER A 477 21.25 -2.35 26.02
CA SER A 477 21.35 -2.13 24.58
C SER A 477 19.99 -2.27 23.92
N ILE A 478 19.71 -1.44 22.93
CA ILE A 478 18.48 -1.44 22.13
C ILE A 478 18.85 -1.74 20.68
N ALA A 479 18.09 -2.60 20.01
CA ALA A 479 18.37 -2.97 18.63
C ALA A 479 17.13 -2.88 17.74
N PHE A 480 17.33 -2.41 16.51
CA PHE A 480 16.38 -2.50 15.41
C PHE A 480 16.81 -3.65 14.50
N VAL A 481 16.01 -4.71 14.48
CA VAL A 481 16.29 -5.90 13.68
C VAL A 481 15.48 -5.84 12.40
N TYR A 482 16.19 -5.88 11.28
CA TYR A 482 15.64 -5.89 9.94
C TYR A 482 15.68 -7.30 9.37
N THR A 483 14.61 -7.70 8.68
CA THR A 483 14.54 -8.96 7.93
C THR A 483 13.88 -8.76 6.57
N SER A 484 14.34 -9.46 5.53
CA SER A 484 13.65 -9.57 4.23
C SER A 484 13.92 -10.91 3.56
N GLY A 485 13.14 -11.22 2.53
CA GLY A 485 13.32 -12.42 1.72
C GLY A 485 12.33 -12.50 0.55
N PRO A 486 12.59 -13.32 -0.49
CA PRO A 486 11.69 -13.46 -1.64
C PRO A 486 10.24 -13.80 -1.27
N ALA A 487 10.04 -14.59 -0.20
CA ALA A 487 8.72 -15.00 0.26
C ALA A 487 7.98 -13.89 1.03
N VAL A 488 8.72 -13.02 1.73
CA VAL A 488 8.18 -12.01 2.66
C VAL A 488 8.34 -10.58 2.16
N GLN A 489 8.92 -10.40 0.96
CA GLN A 489 9.28 -9.12 0.35
C GLN A 489 10.40 -8.37 1.10
N ALA A 490 10.73 -7.16 0.66
CA ALA A 490 11.78 -6.32 1.20
C ALA A 490 11.30 -4.87 1.32
N ALA A 491 10.94 -4.48 2.54
CA ALA A 491 10.61 -3.10 2.85
C ALA A 491 11.91 -2.30 3.02
N ARG A 492 11.92 -1.05 2.58
CA ARG A 492 12.96 -0.09 3.00
C ARG A 492 12.57 0.47 4.35
N TRP A 493 13.52 0.53 5.27
CA TRP A 493 13.31 1.15 6.59
C TRP A 493 14.34 2.25 6.83
N THR A 494 13.86 3.40 7.32
CA THR A 494 14.70 4.48 7.82
C THR A 494 14.36 4.75 9.28
N ILE A 495 15.38 4.94 10.11
CA ILE A 495 15.32 5.39 11.50
C ILE A 495 16.02 6.74 11.63
N ASP A 496 15.43 7.59 12.45
CA ASP A 496 15.98 8.91 12.75
C ASP A 496 15.59 9.36 14.18
N ASP A 497 16.23 10.42 14.68
CA ASP A 497 15.84 11.11 15.92
C ASP A 497 15.67 10.17 17.15
N PHE A 498 16.64 9.28 17.40
CA PHE A 498 16.62 8.40 18.57
C PHE A 498 16.91 9.20 19.84
N ILE A 499 16.01 9.12 20.82
CA ILE A 499 16.10 9.86 22.09
C ILE A 499 15.72 8.92 23.23
N LEU A 500 16.52 8.94 24.29
CA LEU A 500 16.16 8.34 25.57
C LEU A 500 16.01 9.45 26.63
N SER A 501 14.88 9.44 27.34
CA SER A 501 14.55 10.45 28.35
C SER A 501 14.22 9.79 29.69
N ASP A 502 14.38 10.53 30.80
CA ASP A 502 13.90 10.11 32.12
C ASP A 502 12.71 10.97 32.55
N THR A 503 11.66 10.33 33.03
CA THR A 503 10.44 11.01 33.51
C THR A 503 10.08 10.55 34.91
N THR A 504 9.45 11.41 35.70
CA THR A 504 9.07 11.07 37.09
C THR A 504 7.75 10.32 37.22
N ALA A 505 6.91 10.36 36.17
CA ALA A 505 5.62 9.68 36.13
C ALA A 505 5.67 8.54 35.10
N ALA A 506 5.03 7.41 35.44
CA ALA A 506 4.87 6.31 34.50
C ALA A 506 4.03 6.76 33.28
N PRO A 507 4.32 6.23 32.08
CA PRO A 507 3.53 6.52 30.90
C PRO A 507 2.10 5.97 31.04
N ALA A 508 1.15 6.63 30.37
CA ALA A 508 -0.24 6.18 30.34
C ALA A 508 -0.37 4.87 29.52
N PRO A 509 -1.32 3.98 29.84
CA PRO A 509 -1.59 2.80 29.04
C PRO A 509 -1.93 3.14 27.59
N THR A 510 -1.36 2.39 26.64
CA THR A 510 -1.60 2.58 25.21
C THR A 510 -1.88 1.27 24.49
N LEU A 511 -2.73 1.31 23.47
CA LEU A 511 -3.10 0.17 22.63
C LEU A 511 -2.70 0.45 21.18
N ASN A 512 -2.06 -0.51 20.53
CA ASN A 512 -1.87 -0.51 19.08
C ASN A 512 -2.53 -1.77 18.51
N SER A 513 -3.37 -1.65 17.48
CA SER A 513 -4.03 -2.82 16.90
C SER A 513 -4.16 -2.75 15.38
N SER A 514 -4.32 -3.90 14.75
CA SER A 514 -4.56 -4.05 13.32
C SER A 514 -5.37 -5.33 13.02
N PRO A 515 -6.25 -5.33 12.01
CA PRO A 515 -6.67 -4.18 11.20
C PRO A 515 -7.60 -3.22 11.96
N GLY A 516 -7.69 -1.96 11.51
CA GLY A 516 -8.61 -0.96 12.07
C GLY A 516 -10.09 -1.18 11.73
N ALA A 517 -10.40 -2.15 10.86
CA ALA A 517 -11.77 -2.56 10.57
C ALA A 517 -11.84 -4.04 10.14
N LEU A 518 -12.95 -4.71 10.46
CA LEU A 518 -13.31 -6.04 9.97
C LEU A 518 -14.70 -6.00 9.32
N ASP A 519 -14.80 -6.47 8.09
CA ASP A 519 -16.06 -6.64 7.37
C ASP A 519 -16.33 -8.11 7.11
N PHE A 520 -17.45 -8.60 7.63
CA PHE A 520 -17.88 -10.00 7.49
C PHE A 520 -18.82 -10.24 6.32
N ASP A 521 -19.06 -9.21 5.50
CA ASP A 521 -19.90 -9.25 4.32
C ASP A 521 -21.32 -9.80 4.63
N TYR A 522 -21.94 -10.55 3.72
CA TYR A 522 -23.25 -11.16 3.95
C TYR A 522 -23.13 -12.50 4.68
N VAL A 523 -23.88 -12.63 5.78
CA VAL A 523 -24.07 -13.88 6.51
C VAL A 523 -25.55 -14.10 6.74
N LYS A 524 -26.08 -15.24 6.28
CA LYS A 524 -27.46 -15.61 6.54
C LYS A 524 -27.73 -15.65 8.04
N SER A 525 -28.86 -15.12 8.49
CA SER A 525 -29.26 -15.16 9.91
C SER A 525 -29.15 -16.57 10.48
N GLY A 526 -28.55 -16.69 11.67
CA GLY A 526 -28.31 -17.98 12.33
C GLY A 526 -27.16 -18.81 11.75
N GLN A 527 -26.48 -18.34 10.71
CA GLN A 527 -25.20 -18.89 10.24
C GLN A 527 -24.04 -18.07 10.80
N SER A 528 -22.83 -18.61 10.68
CA SER A 528 -21.63 -17.95 11.15
C SER A 528 -20.45 -18.28 10.24
N PRO A 529 -19.79 -17.29 9.64
CA PRO A 529 -18.68 -17.49 8.72
C PRO A 529 -17.40 -17.83 9.50
N SER A 530 -16.30 -18.02 8.76
CA SER A 530 -14.98 -18.08 9.34
C SER A 530 -14.68 -16.81 10.15
N PRO A 531 -14.12 -16.95 11.37
CA PRO A 531 -13.67 -15.81 12.17
C PRO A 531 -12.58 -15.00 11.44
N GLN A 532 -12.47 -13.71 11.78
CA GLN A 532 -11.36 -12.84 11.37
C GLN A 532 -10.57 -12.41 12.61
N ASN A 533 -9.27 -12.14 12.46
CA ASN A 533 -8.39 -11.88 13.60
C ASN A 533 -8.05 -10.39 13.74
N ILE A 534 -7.92 -9.94 14.98
CA ILE A 534 -7.28 -8.69 15.38
C ILE A 534 -5.98 -9.04 16.10
N HIS A 535 -4.91 -8.37 15.71
CA HIS A 535 -3.61 -8.40 16.37
C HIS A 535 -3.43 -7.08 17.14
N PHE A 536 -3.03 -7.13 18.41
CA PHE A 536 -2.82 -5.92 19.20
C PHE A 536 -1.65 -6.02 20.19
N TRP A 537 -1.08 -4.87 20.52
CA TRP A 537 -0.15 -4.66 21.62
C TRP A 537 -0.81 -3.78 22.67
N ALA A 538 -0.67 -4.16 23.93
CA ALA A 538 -1.13 -3.41 25.08
C ALA A 538 0.09 -3.02 25.92
N ASN A 539 0.39 -1.74 26.03
CA ASN A 539 1.57 -1.24 26.74
C ASN A 539 1.15 -0.59 28.05
N ASP A 540 1.94 -0.79 29.10
CA ASP A 540 1.84 -0.05 30.37
C ASP A 540 0.51 -0.27 31.13
N PHE A 541 -0.24 -1.33 30.80
CA PHE A 541 -1.47 -1.69 31.52
C PHE A 541 -1.15 -2.30 32.89
N THR A 542 -1.75 -1.71 33.92
CA THR A 542 -1.71 -2.20 35.31
C THR A 542 -3.02 -2.85 35.75
N ALA A 543 -4.11 -2.63 35.01
CA ALA A 543 -5.41 -3.25 35.22
C ALA A 543 -5.71 -4.29 34.13
N ASN A 544 -6.66 -5.20 34.40
CA ASN A 544 -7.13 -6.18 33.42
C ASN A 544 -7.83 -5.49 32.25
N LEU A 545 -7.56 -5.94 31.02
CA LEU A 545 -8.15 -5.43 29.80
C LEU A 545 -9.33 -6.29 29.38
N ASN A 546 -10.52 -5.68 29.32
CA ASN A 546 -11.73 -6.29 28.79
C ASN A 546 -11.96 -5.81 27.37
N ILE A 547 -12.22 -6.74 26.46
CA ILE A 547 -12.51 -6.47 25.05
C ILE A 547 -13.93 -6.94 24.76
N THR A 548 -14.82 -6.02 24.41
CA THR A 548 -16.26 -6.29 24.24
C THR A 548 -16.69 -6.04 22.80
N ALA A 549 -17.36 -7.03 22.22
CA ALA A 549 -17.95 -6.96 20.90
C ALA A 549 -19.34 -6.30 20.93
N PRO A 550 -19.70 -5.51 19.90
CA PRO A 550 -21.04 -4.97 19.74
C PRO A 550 -22.05 -6.06 19.35
N ALA A 551 -23.34 -5.73 19.39
CA ALA A 551 -24.42 -6.66 19.04
C ALA A 551 -24.23 -7.27 17.63
N GLY A 552 -24.45 -8.58 17.52
CA GLY A 552 -24.24 -9.33 16.28
C GLY A 552 -22.81 -9.86 16.10
N PHE A 553 -21.87 -9.48 16.96
CA PHE A 553 -20.48 -9.94 16.92
C PHE A 553 -20.09 -10.65 18.22
N GLN A 554 -19.12 -11.56 18.12
CA GLN A 554 -18.55 -12.28 19.24
C GLN A 554 -17.02 -12.28 19.13
N VAL A 555 -16.35 -12.40 20.28
CA VAL A 555 -14.89 -12.40 20.43
C VAL A 555 -14.42 -13.66 21.13
N SER A 556 -13.21 -14.09 20.80
CA SER A 556 -12.56 -15.27 21.39
C SER A 556 -11.04 -15.06 21.49
N ARG A 557 -10.43 -15.63 22.54
CA ARG A 557 -8.97 -15.69 22.73
C ARG A 557 -8.32 -16.92 22.09
N ASP A 558 -9.08 -17.99 21.91
CA ASP A 558 -8.60 -19.32 21.51
C ASP A 558 -9.23 -19.83 20.21
N SER A 559 -9.93 -18.92 19.52
CA SER A 559 -10.69 -19.17 18.29
C SER A 559 -11.76 -20.26 18.40
N SER A 560 -12.10 -20.70 19.62
CA SER A 560 -13.00 -21.84 19.89
C SER A 560 -14.17 -21.44 20.79
N ASN A 561 -13.89 -20.70 21.86
CA ASN A 561 -14.87 -20.23 22.83
C ASN A 561 -15.23 -18.77 22.52
N TYR A 562 -16.39 -18.55 21.89
CA TYR A 562 -16.87 -17.22 21.51
C TYR A 562 -17.89 -16.68 22.52
N GLY A 563 -17.71 -15.43 22.90
CA GLY A 563 -18.63 -14.70 23.78
C GLY A 563 -18.69 -13.22 23.43
N ASN A 564 -19.41 -12.43 24.22
CA ASN A 564 -19.51 -10.98 23.99
C ASN A 564 -18.26 -10.24 24.50
N THR A 565 -17.57 -10.79 25.49
CA THR A 565 -16.40 -10.16 26.11
C THR A 565 -15.31 -11.19 26.33
N VAL A 566 -14.06 -10.80 26.08
CA VAL A 566 -12.87 -11.54 26.52
C VAL A 566 -12.03 -10.64 27.43
N ALA A 567 -11.32 -11.24 28.38
CA ALA A 567 -10.47 -10.51 29.32
C ALA A 567 -9.03 -11.01 29.26
N PHE A 568 -8.07 -10.10 29.38
CA PHE A 568 -6.65 -10.36 29.58
C PHE A 568 -6.23 -9.76 30.92
N ASN A 569 -5.50 -10.52 31.73
CA ASN A 569 -4.96 -9.99 32.97
C ASN A 569 -3.73 -9.09 32.70
N ALA A 570 -3.44 -8.16 33.61
CA ALA A 570 -2.36 -7.19 33.40
C ALA A 570 -0.99 -7.84 33.12
N GLY A 571 -0.67 -8.97 33.76
CA GLY A 571 0.59 -9.68 33.54
C GLY A 571 0.70 -10.33 32.16
N GLU A 572 -0.42 -10.83 31.61
CA GLU A 572 -0.46 -11.38 30.25
C GLU A 572 -0.13 -10.30 29.21
N LEU A 573 -0.66 -9.08 29.40
CA LEU A 573 -0.51 -7.97 28.45
C LEU A 573 0.94 -7.51 28.28
N GLN A 574 1.79 -7.72 29.29
CA GLN A 574 3.20 -7.33 29.24
C GLN A 574 4.08 -8.24 28.34
N ASN A 575 3.54 -9.39 27.89
CA ASN A 575 4.30 -10.41 27.16
C ASN A 575 3.98 -10.42 25.66
N GLY A 576 4.47 -9.44 24.91
CA GLY A 576 4.36 -9.45 23.45
C GLY A 576 2.95 -9.14 22.90
N PRO A 577 2.77 -9.24 21.57
CA PRO A 577 1.47 -9.02 20.94
C PRO A 577 0.46 -10.10 21.32
N LYS A 578 -0.82 -9.76 21.20
CA LYS A 578 -1.98 -10.62 21.46
C LYS A 578 -2.87 -10.70 20.25
N ASP A 579 -3.55 -11.85 20.15
CA ASP A 579 -4.52 -12.11 19.11
C ASP A 579 -5.89 -12.36 19.72
N ILE A 580 -6.92 -11.87 19.04
CA ILE A 580 -8.30 -12.26 19.26
C ILE A 580 -8.95 -12.58 17.93
N SER A 581 -9.85 -13.56 17.94
CA SER A 581 -10.72 -13.85 16.82
C SER A 581 -12.08 -13.20 17.05
N VAL A 582 -12.59 -12.56 16.00
CA VAL A 582 -13.92 -11.94 15.95
C VAL A 582 -14.79 -12.73 14.99
N LYS A 583 -16.04 -12.97 15.37
CA LYS A 583 -17.01 -13.71 14.57
C LYS A 583 -18.29 -12.90 14.42
N PHE A 584 -18.87 -12.90 13.23
CA PHE A 584 -20.18 -12.31 12.98
C PHE A 584 -21.28 -13.38 13.07
N VAL A 585 -22.28 -13.13 13.91
CA VAL A 585 -23.41 -14.03 14.18
C VAL A 585 -24.69 -13.20 14.18
N PRO A 586 -25.24 -12.86 13.00
CA PRO A 586 -26.46 -12.06 12.94
C PRO A 586 -27.65 -12.84 13.52
N GLY A 587 -28.25 -12.28 14.57
CA GLY A 587 -29.41 -12.88 15.25
C GLY A 587 -30.74 -12.64 14.54
N VAL A 588 -30.82 -11.61 13.70
CA VAL A 588 -32.02 -11.21 12.94
C VAL A 588 -31.70 -11.14 11.45
N ALA A 589 -32.59 -11.67 10.60
CA ALA A 589 -32.48 -11.61 9.15
C ALA A 589 -32.84 -10.22 8.59
N GLY A 590 -32.30 -9.86 7.42
CA GLY A 590 -32.67 -8.61 6.76
C GLY A 590 -32.07 -7.34 7.35
N GLN A 591 -30.99 -7.43 8.14
CA GLN A 591 -30.43 -6.30 8.89
C GLN A 591 -28.94 -6.10 8.60
N ALA A 592 -28.50 -4.85 8.53
CA ALA A 592 -27.08 -4.48 8.58
C ALA A 592 -26.64 -4.25 10.03
N TYR A 593 -25.41 -4.67 10.34
CA TYR A 593 -24.80 -4.57 11.66
C TYR A 593 -23.51 -3.76 11.55
N THR A 594 -23.39 -2.75 12.40
CA THR A 594 -22.18 -1.96 12.56
C THR A 594 -21.95 -1.69 14.04
N GLY A 595 -20.69 -1.55 14.43
CA GLY A 595 -20.31 -1.16 15.79
C GLY A 595 -18.82 -1.26 16.01
N ASN A 596 -18.35 -0.83 17.17
CA ASN A 596 -16.92 -0.80 17.47
C ASN A 596 -16.58 -1.87 18.49
N LEU A 597 -15.43 -2.51 18.30
CA LEU A 597 -14.83 -3.32 19.35
C LEU A 597 -14.34 -2.38 20.47
N THR A 598 -14.76 -2.64 21.71
CA THR A 598 -14.43 -1.76 22.85
C THR A 598 -13.39 -2.42 23.76
N PHE A 599 -12.23 -1.78 23.90
CA PHE A 599 -11.15 -2.13 24.83
C PHE A 599 -11.28 -1.25 26.08
N ASN A 600 -11.36 -1.86 27.26
CA ASN A 600 -11.51 -1.12 28.53
C ASN A 600 -10.63 -1.72 29.64
N ALA A 601 -9.90 -0.87 30.36
CA ALA A 601 -9.13 -1.25 31.55
C ALA A 601 -9.04 -0.08 32.53
N GLY A 602 -9.72 -0.15 33.67
CA GLY A 602 -9.75 0.97 34.64
C GLY A 602 -10.32 2.23 34.00
N SER A 603 -9.52 3.29 33.89
CA SER A 603 -9.88 4.55 33.21
C SER A 603 -9.58 4.55 31.70
N PHE A 604 -8.84 3.56 31.18
CA PHE A 604 -8.56 3.44 29.75
C PHE A 604 -9.79 2.95 29.00
N THR A 605 -10.13 3.60 27.89
CA THR A 605 -11.14 3.13 26.94
C THR A 605 -10.70 3.45 25.52
N ASP A 606 -10.79 2.47 24.64
CA ASP A 606 -10.50 2.59 23.22
C ASP A 606 -11.57 1.83 22.42
N ASN A 607 -12.07 2.44 21.33
CA ASN A 607 -13.07 1.89 20.43
C ASN A 607 -12.74 2.09 18.94
N HIS A 608 -11.46 2.06 18.55
CA HIS A 608 -11.06 2.43 17.19
C HIS A 608 -11.35 1.36 16.12
N ILE A 609 -11.48 0.08 16.50
CA ILE A 609 -11.70 -1.01 15.53
C ILE A 609 -13.18 -1.09 15.14
N GLN A 610 -13.46 -0.86 13.86
CA GLN A 610 -14.82 -0.93 13.29
C GLN A 610 -15.20 -2.36 12.87
N LEU A 611 -16.39 -2.81 13.20
CA LEU A 611 -16.95 -4.08 12.75
C LEU A 611 -18.18 -3.83 11.88
N SER A 612 -18.27 -4.52 10.74
CA SER A 612 -19.44 -4.52 9.88
C SER A 612 -19.82 -5.91 9.37
N GLY A 613 -21.10 -6.09 9.06
CA GLY A 613 -21.63 -7.28 8.43
C GLY A 613 -23.13 -7.13 8.17
N THR A 614 -23.72 -8.00 7.35
CA THR A 614 -25.16 -7.91 7.05
C THR A 614 -25.81 -9.29 6.92
N SER A 615 -27.05 -9.39 7.38
CA SER A 615 -27.96 -10.53 7.11
C SER A 615 -29.01 -10.21 6.07
N LEU A 616 -28.94 -9.02 5.46
CA LEU A 616 -29.78 -8.63 4.33
C LEU A 616 -29.25 -9.32 3.07
N ARG A 617 -29.98 -10.34 2.58
CA ARG A 617 -29.64 -10.96 1.29
C ARG A 617 -29.88 -9.92 0.19
N SER A 618 -28.80 -9.47 -0.41
CA SER A 618 -28.79 -8.43 -1.42
C SER A 618 -28.14 -8.95 -2.70
N LEU A 619 -28.41 -8.29 -3.83
CA LEU A 619 -27.65 -8.48 -5.05
C LEU A 619 -26.25 -7.89 -4.87
N LYS A 620 -25.20 -8.72 -4.92
CA LYS A 620 -23.79 -8.30 -4.86
C LYS A 620 -23.25 -8.09 -6.27
N VAL A 621 -22.90 -6.84 -6.58
CA VAL A 621 -22.38 -6.42 -7.90
C VAL A 621 -20.94 -5.97 -7.73
N VAL A 622 -20.05 -6.43 -8.61
CA VAL A 622 -18.63 -6.05 -8.59
C VAL A 622 -18.21 -5.52 -9.96
N ASN A 623 -17.57 -4.35 -10.02
CA ASN A 623 -16.78 -3.96 -11.19
C ASN A 623 -15.28 -4.08 -10.90
N TRP A 624 -14.52 -4.49 -11.90
CA TRP A 624 -13.07 -4.63 -11.78
C TRP A 624 -12.40 -4.54 -13.15
N ASN A 625 -11.47 -3.60 -13.32
CA ASN A 625 -10.53 -3.63 -14.43
C ASN A 625 -9.45 -4.68 -14.10
N ILE A 626 -9.21 -5.63 -15.01
CA ILE A 626 -8.24 -6.72 -14.79
C ILE A 626 -6.95 -6.53 -15.60
N GLU A 627 -6.71 -5.30 -16.08
CA GLU A 627 -5.49 -4.79 -16.74
C GLU A 627 -4.92 -5.72 -17.82
N TRP A 628 -5.23 -5.40 -19.08
CA TRP A 628 -4.70 -6.10 -20.25
C TRP A 628 -4.71 -7.63 -20.15
N PHE A 629 -5.79 -8.21 -19.61
CA PHE A 629 -5.81 -9.60 -19.19
C PHE A 629 -5.46 -10.58 -20.33
N GLY A 630 -4.35 -11.29 -20.16
CA GLY A 630 -3.79 -12.25 -21.11
C GLY A 630 -3.17 -11.62 -22.36
N SER A 631 -2.79 -10.34 -22.32
CA SER A 631 -2.14 -9.66 -23.43
C SER A 631 -0.69 -10.14 -23.61
N PRO A 632 -0.28 -10.58 -24.80
CA PRO A 632 1.09 -11.06 -25.02
C PRO A 632 2.15 -9.94 -25.05
N VAL A 633 1.72 -8.66 -25.03
CA VAL A 633 2.60 -7.50 -25.23
C VAL A 633 2.43 -6.41 -24.16
N GLN A 634 1.55 -6.60 -23.18
CA GLN A 634 1.31 -5.66 -22.09
C GLN A 634 1.51 -6.37 -20.75
N ASN A 635 1.76 -5.60 -19.70
CA ASN A 635 1.87 -6.15 -18.36
C ASN A 635 0.47 -6.37 -17.75
N PRO A 636 0.35 -7.26 -16.76
CA PRO A 636 1.38 -8.16 -16.20
C PRO A 636 1.91 -9.24 -17.17
N ALA A 637 3.24 -9.36 -17.30
CA ALA A 637 3.87 -10.22 -18.33
C ALA A 637 3.67 -11.74 -18.16
N ASN A 638 3.21 -12.22 -17.00
CA ASN A 638 2.97 -13.65 -16.75
C ASN A 638 1.47 -13.96 -16.78
N ASP A 639 0.93 -14.15 -17.99
CA ASP A 639 -0.50 -14.41 -18.22
C ASP A 639 -1.04 -15.60 -17.43
N SER A 640 -0.24 -16.64 -17.22
CA SER A 640 -0.67 -17.84 -16.50
C SER A 640 -0.82 -17.56 -15.00
N LEU A 641 0.08 -16.76 -14.43
CA LEU A 641 -0.04 -16.29 -13.05
C LEU A 641 -1.21 -15.30 -12.92
N GLN A 642 -1.35 -14.36 -13.85
CA GLN A 642 -2.47 -13.43 -13.90
C GLN A 642 -3.81 -14.18 -13.94
N GLN A 643 -3.94 -15.20 -14.79
CA GLN A 643 -5.12 -16.06 -14.86
C GLN A 643 -5.44 -16.75 -13.52
N ALA A 644 -4.43 -17.33 -12.86
CA ALA A 644 -4.61 -18.00 -11.57
C ALA A 644 -5.05 -16.99 -10.48
N ASN A 645 -4.43 -15.82 -10.45
CA ASN A 645 -4.73 -14.76 -9.48
C ASN A 645 -6.13 -14.18 -9.70
N VAL A 646 -6.52 -13.87 -10.94
CA VAL A 646 -7.87 -13.42 -11.29
C VAL A 646 -8.90 -14.47 -10.89
N THR A 647 -8.64 -15.75 -11.16
CA THR A 647 -9.52 -16.85 -10.72
C THR A 647 -9.70 -16.85 -9.20
N LYS A 648 -8.59 -16.75 -8.45
CA LYS A 648 -8.60 -16.72 -6.98
C LYS A 648 -9.38 -15.53 -6.42
N VAL A 649 -9.22 -14.35 -7.00
CA VAL A 649 -9.94 -13.13 -6.59
C VAL A 649 -11.43 -13.26 -6.87
N LEU A 650 -11.84 -13.71 -8.06
CA LEU A 650 -13.26 -13.91 -8.39
C LEU A 650 -13.92 -14.95 -7.47
N GLN A 651 -13.22 -16.06 -7.17
CA GLN A 651 -13.71 -17.07 -6.21
C GLN A 651 -13.89 -16.51 -4.80
N SER A 652 -12.94 -15.69 -4.34
CA SER A 652 -12.99 -15.05 -3.01
C SER A 652 -14.13 -14.04 -2.89
N LEU A 653 -14.37 -13.24 -3.93
CA LEU A 653 -15.41 -12.22 -3.93
C LEU A 653 -16.82 -12.79 -4.07
N ASP A 654 -16.99 -13.90 -4.80
CA ASP A 654 -18.25 -14.64 -4.96
C ASP A 654 -19.48 -13.74 -5.29
N ALA A 655 -19.29 -12.76 -6.19
CA ALA A 655 -20.34 -11.82 -6.57
C ALA A 655 -21.48 -12.50 -7.34
N ASP A 656 -22.69 -11.95 -7.23
CA ASP A 656 -23.81 -12.43 -8.05
C ASP A 656 -23.59 -12.08 -9.53
N ILE A 657 -22.91 -10.95 -9.77
CA ILE A 657 -22.44 -10.50 -11.08
C ILE A 657 -21.13 -9.68 -10.96
N PHE A 658 -20.20 -9.97 -11.86
CA PHE A 658 -18.98 -9.22 -12.11
C PHE A 658 -19.09 -8.49 -13.45
N ALA A 659 -18.61 -7.26 -13.50
CA ALA A 659 -18.44 -6.44 -14.69
C ALA A 659 -16.94 -6.14 -14.86
N LEU A 660 -16.31 -6.76 -15.85
CA LEU A 660 -14.85 -6.83 -16.00
C LEU A 660 -14.38 -6.06 -17.23
N ALA A 661 -13.43 -5.15 -17.04
CA ALA A 661 -12.80 -4.40 -18.12
C ALA A 661 -11.42 -4.97 -18.48
N GLU A 662 -10.95 -4.66 -19.69
CA GLU A 662 -9.63 -5.04 -20.21
C GLU A 662 -9.40 -6.54 -20.47
N VAL A 663 -10.44 -7.26 -20.89
CA VAL A 663 -10.27 -8.66 -21.31
C VAL A 663 -9.67 -8.72 -22.72
N VAL A 664 -8.44 -9.20 -22.86
CA VAL A 664 -7.78 -9.37 -24.18
C VAL A 664 -7.92 -10.81 -24.66
N ASP A 665 -7.37 -11.77 -23.91
CA ASP A 665 -7.39 -13.20 -24.26
C ASP A 665 -8.71 -13.88 -23.85
N THR A 666 -9.56 -14.11 -24.84
CA THR A 666 -10.88 -14.73 -24.63
C THR A 666 -10.81 -16.22 -24.27
N ALA A 667 -9.74 -16.93 -24.61
CA ALA A 667 -9.57 -18.35 -24.30
C ALA A 667 -9.16 -18.52 -22.83
N ARG A 668 -8.20 -17.72 -22.35
CA ARG A 668 -7.84 -17.66 -20.93
C ARG A 668 -9.01 -17.21 -20.07
N PHE A 669 -9.77 -16.23 -20.54
CA PHE A 669 -10.95 -15.76 -19.82
C PHE A 669 -12.00 -16.88 -19.66
N ARG A 670 -12.23 -17.68 -20.71
CA ARG A 670 -13.09 -18.86 -20.63
C ARG A 670 -12.58 -19.87 -19.60
N ALA A 671 -11.26 -20.06 -19.52
CA ALA A 671 -10.62 -20.96 -18.54
C ALA A 671 -10.76 -20.47 -17.08
N VAL A 672 -10.79 -19.15 -16.86
CA VAL A 672 -11.15 -18.57 -15.55
C VAL A 672 -12.59 -18.93 -15.20
N VAL A 673 -13.54 -18.62 -16.09
CA VAL A 673 -14.97 -18.83 -15.78
C VAL A 673 -15.32 -20.30 -15.62
N SER A 674 -14.64 -21.22 -16.33
CA SER A 674 -14.84 -22.66 -16.13
C SER A 674 -14.48 -23.15 -14.73
N GLN A 675 -13.68 -22.38 -13.97
CA GLN A 675 -13.31 -22.65 -12.57
C GLN A 675 -14.23 -21.94 -11.56
N LEU A 676 -15.32 -21.33 -12.03
CA LEU A 676 -16.36 -20.70 -11.21
C LEU A 676 -17.68 -21.50 -11.35
N PRO A 677 -17.93 -22.50 -10.47
CA PRO A 677 -19.13 -23.34 -10.57
C PRO A 677 -20.42 -22.52 -10.54
N GLY A 678 -21.33 -22.77 -11.49
CA GLY A 678 -22.64 -22.10 -11.57
C GLY A 678 -22.62 -20.72 -12.25
N TYR A 679 -21.46 -20.25 -12.71
CA TYR A 679 -21.34 -18.99 -13.45
C TYR A 679 -21.43 -19.21 -14.96
N SER A 680 -21.93 -18.18 -15.65
CA SER A 680 -21.82 -18.00 -17.09
C SER A 680 -21.19 -16.65 -17.39
N TYR A 681 -20.83 -16.39 -18.65
CA TYR A 681 -20.24 -15.13 -19.05
C TYR A 681 -20.73 -14.66 -20.42
N VAL A 682 -20.52 -13.38 -20.70
CA VAL A 682 -20.71 -12.76 -22.01
C VAL A 682 -19.67 -11.68 -22.21
N LEU A 683 -19.10 -11.59 -23.42
CA LEU A 683 -18.15 -10.54 -23.81
C LEU A 683 -18.79 -9.60 -24.82
N SER A 684 -18.34 -8.34 -24.83
CA SER A 684 -18.59 -7.41 -25.92
C SER A 684 -18.03 -7.97 -27.21
N ASP A 685 -18.77 -7.86 -28.29
CA ASP A 685 -18.37 -8.21 -29.66
C ASP A 685 -17.58 -7.08 -30.35
N PHE A 686 -17.12 -6.11 -29.56
CA PHE A 686 -16.36 -4.91 -29.94
C PHE A 686 -15.33 -4.59 -28.83
N GLY A 687 -14.37 -3.72 -29.14
CA GLY A 687 -13.35 -3.21 -28.23
C GLY A 687 -12.60 -2.02 -28.82
N SER A 688 -11.44 -1.67 -28.25
CA SER A 688 -10.60 -0.60 -28.83
C SER A 688 -10.21 -0.95 -30.26
N TYR A 689 -10.53 -0.07 -31.20
CA TYR A 689 -10.26 -0.19 -32.64
C TYR A 689 -10.98 -1.32 -33.37
N ALA A 690 -11.74 -2.16 -32.66
CA ALA A 690 -12.41 -3.32 -33.22
C ALA A 690 -13.94 -3.19 -33.07
N ASP A 691 -14.66 -3.12 -34.20
CA ASP A 691 -16.12 -2.98 -34.20
C ASP A 691 -16.85 -4.28 -34.56
N SER A 692 -16.17 -5.43 -34.59
CA SER A 692 -16.81 -6.76 -34.68
C SER A 692 -15.85 -7.86 -34.26
N VAL A 693 -16.37 -9.06 -33.97
CA VAL A 693 -15.53 -10.25 -33.67
C VAL A 693 -14.64 -10.70 -34.84
N THR A 694 -14.95 -10.26 -36.06
CA THR A 694 -14.18 -10.55 -37.28
C THR A 694 -13.17 -9.47 -37.63
N ASP A 695 -13.15 -8.37 -36.88
CA ASP A 695 -12.16 -7.31 -37.05
C ASP A 695 -10.75 -7.83 -36.71
N VAL A 696 -9.75 -7.41 -37.47
CA VAL A 696 -8.36 -7.84 -37.28
C VAL A 696 -7.82 -7.41 -35.91
N ASP A 697 -8.28 -6.26 -35.43
CA ASP A 697 -7.85 -5.71 -34.14
C ASP A 697 -8.58 -6.38 -32.96
N TYR A 698 -9.65 -7.15 -33.21
CA TYR A 698 -10.45 -7.74 -32.13
C TYR A 698 -9.64 -8.69 -31.24
N VAL A 699 -8.65 -9.40 -31.80
CA VAL A 699 -7.81 -10.34 -31.04
C VAL A 699 -7.01 -9.62 -29.94
N SER A 700 -6.47 -8.43 -30.24
CA SER A 700 -5.68 -7.61 -29.32
C SER A 700 -6.49 -6.54 -28.59
N ALA A 701 -7.75 -6.31 -28.98
CA ALA A 701 -8.61 -5.31 -28.38
C ALA A 701 -8.94 -5.61 -26.92
N GLN A 702 -9.05 -4.57 -26.11
CA GLN A 702 -9.58 -4.64 -24.75
C GLN A 702 -11.11 -4.74 -24.79
N LYS A 703 -11.64 -5.89 -24.37
CA LYS A 703 -13.07 -6.19 -24.37
C LYS A 703 -13.65 -5.95 -22.98
N LEU A 704 -14.98 -5.81 -22.95
CA LEU A 704 -15.78 -5.70 -21.74
C LEU A 704 -16.51 -7.02 -21.52
N ALA A 705 -16.63 -7.47 -20.27
CA ALA A 705 -17.26 -8.75 -19.97
C ALA A 705 -18.16 -8.69 -18.75
N PHE A 706 -19.24 -9.47 -18.77
CA PHE A 706 -19.99 -9.81 -17.56
C PHE A 706 -19.81 -11.29 -17.24
N VAL A 707 -19.58 -11.60 -15.96
CA VAL A 707 -19.56 -12.96 -15.41
C VAL A 707 -20.62 -13.03 -14.31
N TYR A 708 -21.55 -13.97 -14.37
CA TYR A 708 -22.73 -13.93 -13.51
C TYR A 708 -23.20 -15.32 -13.07
N LYS A 709 -23.72 -15.41 -11.84
CA LYS A 709 -24.32 -16.63 -11.30
C LYS A 709 -25.64 -16.90 -12.02
N THR A 710 -25.72 -18.01 -12.74
CA THR A 710 -26.92 -18.37 -13.52
C THR A 710 -28.17 -18.64 -12.66
N ALA A 711 -27.97 -19.00 -11.40
CA ALA A 711 -29.06 -19.15 -10.43
C ALA A 711 -29.69 -17.80 -10.00
N VAL A 712 -28.97 -16.69 -10.18
CA VAL A 712 -29.39 -15.34 -9.75
C VAL A 712 -29.69 -14.45 -10.94
N ILE A 713 -28.87 -14.49 -11.99
CA ILE A 713 -28.94 -13.61 -13.15
C ILE A 713 -29.33 -14.41 -14.39
N ARG A 714 -30.42 -13.99 -15.02
CA ARG A 714 -30.83 -14.45 -16.35
C ARG A 714 -30.65 -13.33 -17.35
N LYS A 715 -29.60 -13.42 -18.16
CA LYS A 715 -29.33 -12.51 -19.28
C LYS A 715 -30.49 -12.52 -20.29
N ILE A 716 -30.93 -11.34 -20.72
CA ILE A 716 -31.91 -11.15 -21.80
C ILE A 716 -31.19 -10.80 -23.11
N ARG A 717 -30.41 -9.71 -23.12
CA ARG A 717 -29.63 -9.29 -24.28
C ARG A 717 -28.43 -8.43 -23.87
N THR A 718 -27.49 -8.26 -24.80
CA THR A 718 -26.30 -7.42 -24.64
C THR A 718 -26.00 -6.65 -25.92
N TYR A 719 -25.55 -5.41 -25.81
CA TYR A 719 -25.10 -4.59 -26.95
C TYR A 719 -24.32 -3.35 -26.46
N GLY A 720 -23.60 -2.69 -27.37
CA GLY A 720 -22.93 -1.41 -27.09
C GLY A 720 -23.89 -0.24 -27.28
N ILE A 721 -24.12 0.56 -26.22
CA ILE A 721 -24.89 1.80 -26.31
C ILE A 721 -24.12 2.79 -27.18
N LEU A 722 -24.81 3.59 -28.00
CA LEU A 722 -24.23 4.56 -28.94
C LEU A 722 -23.47 3.94 -30.13
N ARG A 723 -23.19 2.63 -30.12
CA ARG A 723 -22.57 1.93 -31.25
C ARG A 723 -23.44 2.04 -32.51
N GLN A 724 -24.75 1.92 -32.34
CA GLN A 724 -25.74 2.17 -33.39
C GLN A 724 -26.60 3.35 -32.95
N ASN A 725 -26.78 4.33 -33.86
CA ASN A 725 -27.53 5.58 -33.63
C ASN A 725 -26.91 6.57 -32.63
N GLY A 726 -25.65 6.39 -32.24
CA GLY A 726 -24.87 7.44 -31.58
C GLY A 726 -24.41 8.53 -32.55
N SER A 727 -23.83 9.59 -32.00
CA SER A 727 -23.18 10.66 -32.75
C SER A 727 -21.99 10.13 -33.56
N SER A 728 -21.60 10.88 -34.60
CA SER A 728 -20.37 10.58 -35.35
C SER A 728 -19.10 10.63 -34.48
N SER A 729 -19.18 11.25 -33.31
CA SER A 729 -18.07 11.34 -32.34
C SER A 729 -18.08 10.23 -31.29
N ALA A 730 -19.14 9.43 -31.19
CA ALA A 730 -19.30 8.41 -30.15
C ALA A 730 -18.16 7.39 -30.16
N TYR A 731 -17.79 6.90 -31.35
CA TYR A 731 -16.65 5.99 -31.53
C TYR A 731 -15.36 6.60 -30.95
N TYR A 732 -15.06 7.85 -31.28
CA TYR A 732 -13.87 8.55 -30.80
C TYR A 732 -13.94 8.82 -29.29
N ASN A 733 -15.05 9.32 -28.76
CA ASN A 733 -15.16 9.65 -27.34
C ASN A 733 -15.01 8.41 -26.45
N TRP A 734 -15.58 7.27 -26.88
CA TRP A 734 -15.49 5.99 -26.19
C TRP A 734 -14.27 5.17 -26.62
N SER A 735 -13.08 5.75 -26.44
CA SER A 735 -11.78 5.09 -26.64
C SER A 735 -11.62 4.38 -27.99
N SER A 736 -12.14 4.99 -29.06
CA SER A 736 -12.04 4.46 -30.42
C SER A 736 -12.73 3.10 -30.56
N GLY A 737 -13.96 2.96 -30.02
CA GLY A 737 -14.79 1.76 -30.21
C GLY A 737 -15.16 0.97 -28.95
N ARG A 738 -14.63 1.31 -27.77
CA ARG A 738 -15.07 0.73 -26.47
C ARG A 738 -16.35 1.40 -25.96
N PHE A 739 -17.43 1.23 -26.70
CA PHE A 739 -18.74 1.75 -26.33
C PHE A 739 -19.21 1.24 -24.94
N PRO A 740 -20.04 2.00 -24.21
CA PRO A 740 -20.68 1.52 -22.98
C PRO A 740 -21.42 0.19 -23.23
N TYR A 741 -21.03 -0.87 -22.52
CA TYR A 741 -21.54 -2.22 -22.78
C TYR A 741 -22.72 -2.54 -21.87
N LEU A 742 -23.92 -2.59 -22.45
CA LEU A 742 -25.14 -2.87 -21.71
C LEU A 742 -25.43 -4.38 -21.69
N MET A 743 -25.74 -4.90 -20.50
CA MET A 743 -26.45 -6.15 -20.32
C MET A 743 -27.80 -5.89 -19.66
N GLU A 744 -28.86 -6.27 -20.38
CA GLU A 744 -30.20 -6.33 -19.82
C GLU A 744 -30.43 -7.71 -19.24
N ALA A 745 -30.82 -7.78 -17.96
CA ALA A 745 -31.02 -9.06 -17.29
C ALA A 745 -32.18 -9.01 -16.29
N THR A 746 -32.73 -10.19 -16.00
CA THR A 746 -33.59 -10.41 -14.83
C THR A 746 -32.71 -10.92 -13.68
N ALA A 747 -32.67 -10.21 -12.57
CA ALA A 747 -32.10 -10.69 -11.32
C ALA A 747 -33.20 -11.37 -10.48
N LYS A 748 -32.86 -12.46 -9.79
CA LYS A 748 -33.74 -13.19 -8.89
C LYS A 748 -32.98 -13.63 -7.64
N LEU A 749 -33.51 -13.26 -6.48
CA LEU A 749 -33.03 -13.72 -5.17
C LEU A 749 -34.25 -14.13 -4.36
N GLU A 750 -34.25 -15.37 -3.89
CA GLU A 750 -35.39 -15.95 -3.18
C GLU A 750 -36.68 -15.83 -4.02
N ASN A 751 -37.68 -15.10 -3.50
CA ASN A 751 -38.97 -14.87 -4.17
C ASN A 751 -39.02 -13.54 -4.96
N ASP A 752 -38.00 -12.69 -4.84
CA ASP A 752 -37.98 -11.38 -5.47
C ASP A 752 -37.29 -11.42 -6.82
N SER A 753 -37.80 -10.64 -7.77
CA SER A 753 -37.20 -10.54 -9.11
C SER A 753 -37.39 -9.16 -9.71
N ALA A 754 -36.32 -8.62 -10.32
CA ALA A 754 -36.33 -7.33 -10.99
C ALA A 754 -35.58 -7.38 -12.31
N ARG A 755 -35.99 -6.54 -13.27
CA ARG A 755 -35.28 -6.30 -14.52
C ARG A 755 -34.31 -5.13 -14.34
N ILE A 756 -33.04 -5.32 -14.69
CA ILE A 756 -31.95 -4.39 -14.43
C ILE A 756 -31.09 -4.25 -15.70
N GLN A 757 -30.65 -3.02 -15.96
CA GLN A 757 -29.74 -2.63 -17.02
C GLN A 757 -28.35 -2.39 -16.41
N PHE A 758 -27.45 -3.35 -16.55
CA PHE A 758 -26.05 -3.20 -16.15
C PHE A 758 -25.27 -2.58 -17.30
N ILE A 759 -24.59 -1.46 -17.06
CA ILE A 759 -23.83 -0.74 -18.10
C ILE A 759 -22.37 -0.68 -17.67
N LEU A 760 -21.53 -1.50 -18.31
CA LEU A 760 -20.11 -1.56 -18.04
C LEU A 760 -19.36 -0.49 -18.86
N LEU A 761 -18.60 0.36 -18.17
CA LEU A 761 -17.74 1.38 -18.76
C LEU A 761 -16.27 1.00 -18.70
N HIS A 762 -15.53 1.39 -19.74
CA HIS A 762 -14.09 1.57 -19.70
C HIS A 762 -13.70 2.80 -20.56
N ALA A 763 -13.75 3.97 -19.93
CA ALA A 763 -13.60 5.26 -20.61
C ALA A 763 -12.15 5.57 -21.01
N LYS A 764 -11.92 6.71 -21.68
CA LYS A 764 -10.59 7.11 -22.16
C LYS A 764 -9.63 7.43 -21.01
N ALA A 765 -8.54 6.66 -20.92
CA ALA A 765 -7.48 6.86 -19.94
C ALA A 765 -6.70 8.17 -20.11
N ASN A 766 -6.15 8.67 -19.01
CA ASN A 766 -5.41 9.94 -18.94
C ASN A 766 -3.93 9.80 -19.33
N THR A 767 -3.67 9.50 -20.61
CA THR A 767 -2.34 9.19 -21.14
C THR A 767 -1.81 10.25 -22.11
N GLY A 768 -0.48 10.33 -22.28
CA GLY A 768 0.18 11.18 -23.27
C GLY A 768 0.67 12.53 -22.72
N THR A 769 0.86 13.47 -23.63
CA THR A 769 1.30 14.84 -23.34
C THR A 769 0.23 15.64 -22.62
N LYS A 770 0.57 16.83 -22.11
CA LYS A 770 -0.41 17.73 -21.47
C LYS A 770 -1.66 17.99 -22.34
N PRO A 771 -1.55 18.33 -23.64
CA PRO A 771 -2.70 18.44 -24.53
C PRO A 771 -3.52 17.14 -24.68
N ASP A 772 -2.86 15.98 -24.69
CA ASP A 772 -3.54 14.68 -24.83
C ASP A 772 -4.38 14.34 -23.60
N LYS A 773 -3.88 14.70 -22.40
CA LYS A 773 -4.60 14.54 -21.13
C LYS A 773 -5.85 15.42 -21.06
N ILE A 774 -5.76 16.67 -21.51
CA ILE A 774 -6.91 17.59 -21.64
C ILE A 774 -7.92 17.02 -22.64
N THR A 775 -7.46 16.56 -23.81
CA THR A 775 -8.31 15.93 -24.82
C THR A 775 -8.99 14.66 -24.30
N SER A 776 -8.29 13.86 -23.51
CA SER A 776 -8.84 12.65 -22.88
C SER A 776 -9.98 13.00 -21.91
N TRP A 777 -9.83 14.05 -21.11
CA TRP A 777 -10.91 14.56 -20.27
C TRP A 777 -12.11 15.04 -21.09
N GLN A 778 -11.88 15.78 -22.18
CA GLN A 778 -12.97 16.24 -23.07
C GLN A 778 -13.72 15.07 -23.70
N ARG A 779 -13.01 14.03 -24.14
CA ARG A 779 -13.61 12.80 -24.68
C ARG A 779 -14.51 12.12 -23.66
N ARG A 780 -14.04 11.95 -22.42
CA ARG A 780 -14.86 11.38 -21.34
C ARG A 780 -16.09 12.24 -21.07
N LYS A 781 -15.94 13.56 -20.99
CA LYS A 781 -17.05 14.49 -20.74
C LYS A 781 -18.11 14.43 -21.82
N ASN A 782 -17.70 14.52 -23.08
CA ASN A 782 -18.63 14.48 -24.21
C ASN A 782 -19.30 13.10 -24.35
N GLY A 783 -18.53 12.02 -24.16
CA GLY A 783 -19.08 10.66 -24.17
C GLY A 783 -20.08 10.42 -23.04
N ALA A 784 -19.76 10.84 -21.82
CA ALA A 784 -20.64 10.73 -20.65
C ALA A 784 -21.93 11.54 -20.84
N LYS A 785 -21.83 12.77 -21.36
CA LYS A 785 -23.00 13.58 -21.69
C LYS A 785 -23.90 12.88 -22.71
N GLU A 786 -23.34 12.39 -23.81
CA GLU A 786 -24.12 11.70 -24.85
C GLU A 786 -24.78 10.41 -24.33
N LEU A 787 -24.06 9.67 -23.47
CA LEU A 787 -24.62 8.52 -22.78
C LEU A 787 -25.80 8.93 -21.89
N LYS A 788 -25.67 9.99 -21.09
CA LYS A 788 -26.76 10.50 -20.26
C LYS A 788 -27.98 10.86 -21.10
N ASP A 789 -27.80 11.68 -22.13
CA ASP A 789 -28.87 12.11 -23.02
C ASP A 789 -29.61 10.90 -23.65
N THR A 790 -28.87 9.81 -23.96
CA THR A 790 -29.43 8.56 -24.46
C THR A 790 -30.20 7.77 -23.41
N LEU A 791 -29.69 7.71 -22.19
CA LEU A 791 -30.35 7.01 -21.08
C LEU A 791 -31.65 7.72 -20.67
N ASP A 792 -31.63 9.05 -20.59
CA ASP A 792 -32.81 9.85 -20.28
C ASP A 792 -33.91 9.67 -21.34
N ALA A 793 -33.52 9.56 -22.63
CA ALA A 793 -34.48 9.38 -23.72
C ALA A 793 -35.03 7.96 -23.83
N GLN A 794 -34.20 6.93 -23.61
CA GLN A 794 -34.54 5.54 -23.91
C GLN A 794 -34.87 4.69 -22.67
N TYR A 795 -34.41 5.12 -21.50
CA TYR A 795 -34.49 4.38 -20.24
C TYR A 795 -34.93 5.23 -19.04
N PRO A 796 -35.85 6.22 -19.17
CA PRO A 796 -36.14 7.20 -18.11
C PRO A 796 -36.70 6.60 -16.81
N TYR A 797 -37.23 5.38 -16.85
CA TYR A 797 -37.87 4.70 -15.71
C TYR A 797 -37.29 3.30 -15.46
N SER A 798 -36.04 3.08 -15.87
CA SER A 798 -35.39 1.77 -15.83
C SER A 798 -34.40 1.67 -14.68
N ASN A 799 -34.28 0.46 -14.10
CA ASN A 799 -33.28 0.18 -13.08
C ASN A 799 -31.87 0.13 -13.68
N ILE A 800 -31.16 1.25 -13.71
CA ILE A 800 -29.81 1.33 -14.27
C ILE A 800 -28.76 1.18 -13.17
N ILE A 801 -27.77 0.33 -13.43
CA ILE A 801 -26.52 0.28 -12.67
C ILE A 801 -25.38 0.46 -13.67
N MET A 802 -24.79 1.65 -13.69
CA MET A 802 -23.61 1.98 -14.49
C MET A 802 -22.37 1.80 -13.63
N LEU A 803 -21.40 1.03 -14.11
CA LEU A 803 -20.23 0.64 -13.33
C LEU A 803 -19.02 0.36 -14.21
N GLY A 804 -17.80 0.39 -13.66
CA GLY A 804 -16.60 0.06 -14.41
C GLY A 804 -15.46 1.04 -14.16
N ASP A 805 -14.52 1.09 -15.10
CA ASP A 805 -13.41 2.03 -15.07
C ASP A 805 -13.82 3.33 -15.78
N PHE A 806 -14.13 4.35 -14.98
CA PHE A 806 -14.56 5.65 -15.45
C PHE A 806 -13.36 6.50 -15.92
N ASN A 807 -12.13 6.09 -15.59
CA ASN A 807 -10.88 6.81 -15.84
C ASN A 807 -10.90 8.28 -15.37
N ASP A 808 -11.76 8.57 -14.40
CA ASP A 808 -11.84 9.84 -13.70
C ASP A 808 -12.54 9.65 -12.36
N ASP A 809 -12.30 10.55 -11.41
CA ASP A 809 -12.93 10.52 -10.09
C ASP A 809 -14.20 11.37 -10.10
N LEU A 810 -15.26 10.91 -9.42
CA LEU A 810 -16.56 11.58 -9.35
C LEU A 810 -16.52 12.87 -8.50
N ASN A 811 -15.58 12.98 -7.55
CA ASN A 811 -15.43 14.17 -6.71
C ASN A 811 -14.70 15.30 -7.45
N LYS A 812 -13.58 14.97 -8.11
CA LYS A 812 -12.76 15.92 -8.87
C LYS A 812 -11.98 15.21 -9.97
N THR A 813 -11.65 15.89 -11.07
CA THR A 813 -10.87 15.28 -12.14
C THR A 813 -9.48 14.85 -11.70
N ILE A 814 -9.01 13.70 -12.19
CA ILE A 814 -7.63 13.22 -12.01
C ILE A 814 -6.64 13.97 -12.91
N THR A 815 -7.10 14.77 -13.87
CA THR A 815 -6.24 15.54 -14.76
C THR A 815 -5.84 16.87 -14.13
N THR A 816 -4.64 16.96 -13.57
CA THR A 816 -4.07 18.21 -13.01
C THR A 816 -3.82 19.28 -14.07
N GLU A 817 -3.82 18.92 -15.35
CA GLU A 817 -3.57 19.84 -16.46
C GLU A 817 -4.69 20.86 -16.70
N LEU A 818 -5.85 20.68 -16.06
CA LEU A 818 -7.00 21.59 -16.12
C LEU A 818 -7.00 22.64 -15.01
N LEU A 819 -6.06 22.57 -14.06
CA LEU A 819 -6.03 23.51 -12.93
C LEU A 819 -6.08 24.99 -13.40
N PRO A 820 -6.89 25.84 -12.74
CA PRO A 820 -7.57 25.59 -11.46
C PRO A 820 -8.91 24.84 -11.57
N ASP A 821 -9.38 24.47 -12.77
CA ASP A 821 -10.61 23.69 -12.92
C ASP A 821 -10.38 22.24 -12.47
N THR A 822 -11.16 21.81 -11.46
CA THR A 822 -11.13 20.44 -10.92
C THR A 822 -12.37 19.64 -11.27
N THR A 823 -13.19 20.10 -12.22
CA THR A 823 -14.48 19.48 -12.57
C THR A 823 -14.30 18.07 -13.13
N THR A 824 -15.00 17.09 -12.55
CA THR A 824 -15.03 15.72 -13.06
C THR A 824 -15.59 15.65 -14.49
N SER A 825 -15.09 14.72 -15.32
CA SER A 825 -15.68 14.50 -16.64
C SER A 825 -17.12 13.98 -16.61
N TYR A 826 -17.63 13.54 -15.46
CA TYR A 826 -19.01 13.02 -15.32
C TYR A 826 -20.00 14.05 -14.75
N ILE A 827 -19.67 15.34 -14.86
CA ILE A 827 -20.41 16.44 -14.23
C ILE A 827 -21.92 16.47 -14.55
N ASP A 828 -22.31 16.08 -15.76
CA ASP A 828 -23.73 16.04 -16.16
C ASP A 828 -24.53 15.00 -15.35
N PHE A 829 -23.94 13.88 -14.96
CA PHE A 829 -24.56 12.92 -14.03
C PHE A 829 -24.52 13.44 -12.59
N MET A 830 -23.43 14.10 -12.19
CA MET A 830 -23.27 14.60 -10.81
C MET A 830 -24.25 15.73 -10.46
N ASN A 831 -24.59 16.56 -11.44
CA ASN A 831 -25.57 17.64 -11.27
C ASN A 831 -27.03 17.16 -11.30
N ASP A 832 -27.28 15.96 -11.83
CA ASP A 832 -28.62 15.39 -11.93
C ASP A 832 -28.92 14.44 -10.77
N SER A 833 -29.21 15.05 -9.63
CA SER A 833 -29.68 14.33 -8.45
C SER A 833 -31.18 14.00 -8.49
N LEU A 834 -31.89 14.22 -9.59
CA LEU A 834 -33.27 13.75 -9.71
C LEU A 834 -33.31 12.35 -10.29
N ASP A 835 -32.47 12.09 -11.30
CA ASP A 835 -32.52 10.84 -12.06
C ASP A 835 -31.32 9.92 -11.79
N TYR A 836 -30.22 10.43 -11.21
CA TYR A 836 -29.01 9.63 -10.96
C TYR A 836 -28.46 9.77 -9.53
N ARG A 837 -27.71 8.74 -9.12
CA ARG A 837 -27.13 8.58 -7.78
C ARG A 837 -25.67 8.11 -7.89
N PRO A 838 -24.68 8.94 -7.54
CA PRO A 838 -23.27 8.55 -7.60
C PRO A 838 -22.88 7.71 -6.37
N LEU A 839 -23.09 6.39 -6.46
CA LEU A 839 -23.03 5.47 -5.32
C LEU A 839 -21.62 5.29 -4.74
N THR A 840 -20.57 5.53 -5.54
CA THR A 840 -19.16 5.48 -5.11
C THR A 840 -18.56 6.84 -4.75
N LEU A 841 -19.27 7.96 -4.93
CA LEU A 841 -18.77 9.29 -4.52
C LEU A 841 -18.31 9.34 -3.05
N PRO A 842 -19.02 8.70 -2.07
CA PRO A 842 -18.54 8.67 -0.69
C PRO A 842 -17.16 8.03 -0.53
N LEU A 843 -16.76 7.09 -1.39
CA LEU A 843 -15.41 6.50 -1.36
C LEU A 843 -14.36 7.55 -1.72
N SER A 844 -14.57 8.30 -2.80
CA SER A 844 -13.70 9.42 -3.19
C SER A 844 -13.60 10.49 -2.10
N LEU A 845 -14.74 10.87 -1.49
CA LEU A 845 -14.77 11.87 -0.42
C LEU A 845 -14.05 11.40 0.85
N SER A 846 -14.00 10.08 1.08
CA SER A 846 -13.22 9.49 2.17
C SER A 846 -11.73 9.31 1.87
N GLY A 847 -11.26 9.76 0.69
CA GLY A 847 -9.86 9.66 0.29
C GLY A 847 -9.40 8.24 -0.08
N GLN A 848 -10.34 7.34 -0.38
CA GLN A 848 -9.98 5.99 -0.85
C GLN A 848 -9.37 6.03 -2.26
N ARG A 849 -8.79 4.89 -2.66
CA ARG A 849 -8.21 4.67 -3.98
C ARG A 849 -8.75 3.39 -4.59
N SER A 850 -9.06 3.38 -5.88
CA SER A 850 -9.42 2.14 -6.61
C SER A 850 -8.27 1.54 -7.40
N THR A 851 -7.08 2.13 -7.35
CA THR A 851 -5.85 1.58 -7.94
C THR A 851 -4.71 1.54 -6.92
N ILE A 852 -3.66 0.79 -7.23
CA ILE A 852 -2.48 0.63 -6.38
C ILE A 852 -1.69 1.95 -6.32
N SER A 853 -1.50 2.59 -7.47
CA SER A 853 -0.54 3.68 -7.64
C SER A 853 -1.16 5.08 -7.61
N TYR A 854 -2.49 5.22 -7.80
CA TYR A 854 -3.14 6.52 -7.84
C TYR A 854 -4.12 6.72 -6.67
N PRO A 855 -4.00 7.82 -5.90
CA PRO A 855 -4.83 8.07 -4.72
C PRO A 855 -6.20 8.67 -5.10
N SER A 856 -6.97 7.97 -5.94
CA SER A 856 -8.31 8.39 -6.39
C SER A 856 -9.19 7.18 -6.71
N VAL A 857 -10.51 7.35 -6.64
CA VAL A 857 -11.47 6.30 -7.01
C VAL A 857 -11.91 6.56 -8.45
N ILE A 858 -11.33 5.82 -9.40
CA ILE A 858 -11.67 5.91 -10.82
C ILE A 858 -12.56 4.75 -11.28
N ASP A 859 -12.62 3.67 -10.51
CA ASP A 859 -13.56 2.57 -10.70
C ASP A 859 -14.84 2.88 -9.94
N ASN A 860 -15.88 3.30 -10.66
CA ASN A 860 -17.04 3.95 -10.07
C ASN A 860 -18.35 3.22 -10.36
N VAL A 861 -19.37 3.55 -9.57
CA VAL A 861 -20.75 3.10 -9.76
C VAL A 861 -21.70 4.31 -9.68
N ILE A 862 -22.52 4.50 -10.71
CA ILE A 862 -23.64 5.43 -10.75
C ILE A 862 -24.93 4.63 -10.98
N GLY A 863 -25.90 4.78 -10.09
CA GLY A 863 -27.24 4.20 -10.24
C GLY A 863 -28.24 5.21 -10.79
N SER A 864 -29.35 4.75 -11.37
CA SER A 864 -30.53 5.60 -11.54
C SER A 864 -31.20 5.89 -10.18
N ASN A 865 -32.17 6.79 -10.15
CA ASN A 865 -32.90 7.10 -8.92
C ASN A 865 -33.62 5.86 -8.35
N GLU A 866 -34.09 4.94 -9.20
CA GLU A 866 -34.76 3.70 -8.78
C GLU A 866 -33.79 2.73 -8.09
N THR A 867 -32.62 2.51 -8.70
CA THR A 867 -31.58 1.67 -8.08
C THR A 867 -30.98 2.35 -6.86
N GLY A 868 -31.02 3.68 -6.80
CA GLY A 868 -30.75 4.47 -5.62
C GLY A 868 -31.63 4.16 -4.42
N VAL A 869 -32.94 3.95 -4.63
CA VAL A 869 -33.87 3.55 -3.54
C VAL A 869 -33.52 2.16 -3.02
N ALA A 870 -33.07 1.24 -3.88
CA ALA A 870 -32.70 -0.12 -3.50
C ALA A 870 -31.25 -0.27 -3.03
N TYR A 871 -30.38 0.71 -3.29
CA TYR A 871 -28.97 0.66 -2.88
C TYR A 871 -28.87 0.57 -1.36
N ILE A 872 -28.05 -0.37 -0.88
CA ILE A 872 -27.79 -0.49 0.56
C ILE A 872 -26.78 0.59 0.93
N PRO A 873 -27.16 1.60 1.75
CA PRO A 873 -26.28 2.72 2.05
C PRO A 873 -24.96 2.25 2.66
N GLY A 874 -23.86 2.81 2.17
CA GLY A 874 -22.54 2.41 2.60
C GLY A 874 -22.24 0.95 2.31
N SER A 875 -22.75 0.34 1.23
CA SER A 875 -22.29 -0.97 0.76
C SER A 875 -21.20 -0.89 -0.31
N ALA A 876 -21.04 0.28 -0.95
CA ALA A 876 -19.94 0.53 -1.88
C ALA A 876 -18.59 0.39 -1.15
N ARG A 877 -17.65 -0.40 -1.70
CA ARG A 877 -16.34 -0.65 -1.08
C ARG A 877 -15.28 -0.94 -2.13
N VAL A 878 -14.09 -0.35 -1.98
CA VAL A 878 -12.89 -0.84 -2.66
C VAL A 878 -12.33 -2.04 -1.90
N GLN A 879 -12.04 -3.13 -2.60
CA GLN A 879 -11.57 -4.39 -2.02
C GLN A 879 -10.03 -4.47 -1.98
N THR A 880 -9.37 -3.62 -1.20
CA THR A 880 -7.89 -3.60 -1.09
C THR A 880 -7.32 -4.86 -0.42
N GLN A 881 -8.13 -5.60 0.34
CA GLN A 881 -7.69 -6.83 1.01
C GLN A 881 -7.30 -7.97 0.05
N VAL A 882 -7.58 -7.83 -1.26
CA VAL A 882 -7.08 -8.78 -2.27
C VAL A 882 -5.55 -8.85 -2.32
N GLU A 883 -4.83 -7.82 -1.85
CA GLU A 883 -3.37 -7.85 -1.70
C GLU A 883 -2.89 -8.90 -0.69
N LYS A 884 -3.73 -9.23 0.30
CA LYS A 884 -3.44 -10.33 1.25
C LYS A 884 -3.74 -11.70 0.63
N LEU A 885 -4.63 -11.74 -0.35
CA LEU A 885 -5.00 -12.96 -1.07
C LEU A 885 -3.96 -13.33 -2.14
N VAL A 886 -3.35 -12.33 -2.77
CA VAL A 886 -2.40 -12.50 -3.88
C VAL A 886 -1.11 -11.76 -3.59
N SER A 887 -0.02 -12.51 -3.44
CA SER A 887 1.32 -11.94 -3.26
C SER A 887 1.72 -11.10 -4.49
N ASN A 888 2.24 -9.90 -4.25
CA ASN A 888 2.64 -8.96 -5.30
C ASN A 888 1.51 -8.68 -6.33
N TYR A 889 0.29 -8.48 -5.81
CA TYR A 889 -0.94 -8.31 -6.59
C TYR A 889 -0.79 -7.37 -7.79
N GLY A 890 -0.20 -6.18 -7.59
CA GLY A 890 -0.03 -5.18 -8.64
C GLY A 890 0.79 -5.61 -9.84
N ALA A 891 1.93 -6.26 -9.59
CA ALA A 891 2.81 -6.66 -10.67
C ALA A 891 2.40 -8.00 -11.31
N THR A 892 1.50 -8.76 -10.68
CA THR A 892 1.17 -10.13 -11.10
C THR A 892 -0.29 -10.33 -11.50
N THR A 893 -1.16 -9.34 -11.26
CA THR A 893 -2.60 -9.46 -11.47
C THR A 893 -3.18 -8.24 -12.19
N THR A 894 -3.16 -7.09 -11.53
CA THR A 894 -3.64 -5.80 -12.05
C THR A 894 -3.32 -4.68 -11.06
N ASP A 895 -3.18 -3.46 -11.55
CA ASP A 895 -3.11 -2.24 -10.74
C ASP A 895 -4.45 -1.69 -10.23
N HIS A 896 -5.59 -2.31 -10.58
CA HIS A 896 -6.93 -1.91 -10.10
C HIS A 896 -7.46 -2.83 -8.99
N TYR A 897 -8.15 -2.27 -7.99
CA TYR A 897 -8.89 -3.03 -7.00
C TYR A 897 -10.35 -3.25 -7.41
N PRO A 898 -10.95 -4.40 -7.08
CA PRO A 898 -12.38 -4.61 -7.29
C PRO A 898 -13.23 -3.63 -6.45
N VAL A 899 -14.30 -3.11 -7.03
CA VAL A 899 -15.28 -2.26 -6.35
C VAL A 899 -16.61 -3.00 -6.23
N VAL A 900 -17.07 -3.19 -4.98
CA VAL A 900 -18.33 -3.88 -4.66
C VAL A 900 -19.42 -2.84 -4.44
N SER A 901 -20.66 -3.14 -4.83
CA SER A 901 -21.89 -2.45 -4.40
C SER A 901 -23.03 -3.46 -4.17
N ARG A 902 -24.01 -3.12 -3.32
CA ARG A 902 -25.11 -4.04 -2.96
C ARG A 902 -26.49 -3.38 -3.06
N TYR A 903 -27.47 -4.16 -3.51
CA TYR A 903 -28.85 -3.70 -3.75
C TYR A 903 -29.88 -4.65 -3.14
N ASN A 904 -30.89 -4.11 -2.46
CA ASN A 904 -32.02 -4.88 -1.95
C ASN A 904 -32.98 -5.24 -3.10
N LEU A 905 -32.95 -6.50 -3.55
CA LEU A 905 -33.75 -6.92 -4.69
C LEU A 905 -35.26 -6.93 -4.39
N GLN A 906 -35.66 -7.05 -3.13
CA GLN A 906 -37.06 -6.91 -2.71
C GLN A 906 -37.62 -5.55 -3.08
N VAL A 907 -36.82 -4.49 -2.90
CA VAL A 907 -37.20 -3.11 -3.22
C VAL A 907 -37.42 -2.94 -4.72
N LEU A 908 -36.50 -3.45 -5.55
CA LEU A 908 -36.64 -3.39 -7.01
C LEU A 908 -37.76 -4.29 -7.56
N GLY A 909 -37.98 -5.45 -6.94
CA GLY A 909 -39.02 -6.40 -7.34
C GLY A 909 -40.43 -5.95 -6.95
N ASN A 910 -40.54 -5.10 -5.92
CA ASN A 910 -41.78 -4.50 -5.48
C ASN A 910 -41.65 -2.97 -5.41
N PRO A 911 -41.75 -2.26 -6.55
CA PRO A 911 -41.39 -0.84 -6.64
C PRO A 911 -42.38 0.12 -5.97
N LEU A 912 -43.63 -0.29 -5.72
CA LEU A 912 -44.63 0.58 -5.09
C LEU A 912 -45.51 -0.21 -4.10
N PRO A 913 -44.93 -0.66 -2.97
CA PRO A 913 -45.68 -1.35 -1.93
C PRO A 913 -46.73 -0.44 -1.30
N VAL A 914 -47.98 -0.90 -1.26
CA VAL A 914 -49.05 -0.22 -0.53
C VAL A 914 -49.31 -0.94 0.78
N ASN A 915 -49.02 -0.25 1.88
CA ASN A 915 -49.24 -0.71 3.24
C ASN A 915 -50.41 0.05 3.88
N ALA A 916 -51.06 -0.58 4.85
CA ALA A 916 -52.11 0.03 5.66
C ALA A 916 -53.23 0.72 4.84
N PHE A 917 -53.57 0.17 3.66
CA PHE A 917 -54.74 0.64 2.91
C PHE A 917 -56.01 0.39 3.73
N ASP A 918 -56.78 1.44 3.94
CA ASP A 918 -58.04 1.39 4.66
C ASP A 918 -59.06 2.35 4.05
N ALA A 919 -60.33 1.99 4.17
CA ALA A 919 -61.45 2.83 3.80
C ALA A 919 -62.52 2.67 4.88
N ARG A 920 -63.01 3.77 5.45
CA ARG A 920 -63.97 3.72 6.57
C ARG A 920 -64.96 4.90 6.53
N PRO A 921 -66.17 4.73 7.07
CA PRO A 921 -67.12 5.83 7.19
C PRO A 921 -66.53 6.96 8.03
N ASP A 922 -66.70 8.20 7.57
CA ASP A 922 -66.41 9.41 8.31
C ASP A 922 -67.57 10.40 8.10
N GLY A 923 -68.54 10.38 9.02
CA GLY A 923 -69.81 11.09 8.86
C GLY A 923 -70.62 10.61 7.66
N ASN A 924 -70.85 11.49 6.69
CA ASN A 924 -71.53 11.19 5.42
C ASN A 924 -70.55 10.90 4.26
N LYS A 925 -69.25 10.82 4.54
CA LYS A 925 -68.18 10.57 3.57
C LYS A 925 -67.51 9.22 3.87
N VAL A 926 -66.63 8.78 2.98
CA VAL A 926 -65.69 7.68 3.27
C VAL A 926 -64.27 8.24 3.24
N LEU A 927 -63.56 8.14 4.37
CA LEU A 927 -62.13 8.42 4.44
C LEU A 927 -61.37 7.21 3.91
N VAL A 928 -60.49 7.45 2.95
CA VAL A 928 -59.58 6.46 2.36
C VAL A 928 -58.15 6.88 2.71
N SER A 929 -57.36 5.95 3.25
CA SER A 929 -55.97 6.22 3.66
C SER A 929 -55.05 5.06 3.33
N TRP A 930 -53.79 5.35 3.00
CA TRP A 930 -52.75 4.34 2.78
C TRP A 930 -51.36 4.90 3.07
N LYS A 931 -50.37 4.01 3.13
CA LYS A 931 -48.95 4.36 3.27
C LYS A 931 -48.11 3.59 2.27
N THR A 932 -47.00 4.19 1.86
CA THR A 932 -45.96 3.55 1.06
C THR A 932 -44.66 3.64 1.87
N PRO A 933 -43.94 2.53 2.15
CA PRO A 933 -42.64 2.60 2.84
C PRO A 933 -41.54 3.22 1.99
N TYR A 934 -41.67 3.14 0.66
CA TYR A 934 -40.86 3.79 -0.37
C TYR A 934 -41.68 3.79 -1.67
N GLU A 935 -41.24 4.55 -2.66
CA GLU A 935 -41.85 4.60 -3.99
C GLU A 935 -40.76 4.55 -5.07
N ILE A 936 -40.99 3.78 -6.12
CA ILE A 936 -40.18 3.79 -7.34
C ILE A 936 -41.14 4.04 -8.50
N ASN A 937 -40.87 5.10 -9.26
CA ASN A 937 -41.63 5.50 -10.43
C ASN A 937 -43.13 5.66 -10.18
N SER A 938 -43.54 6.18 -9.02
CA SER A 938 -44.94 6.41 -8.66
C SER A 938 -45.47 7.70 -9.30
N LYS A 939 -46.50 7.59 -10.16
CA LYS A 939 -47.10 8.76 -10.85
C LYS A 939 -48.30 9.29 -10.06
N TYR A 940 -49.30 8.44 -9.81
CA TYR A 940 -50.47 8.76 -9.00
C TYR A 940 -51.22 7.50 -8.56
N PHE A 941 -52.09 7.66 -7.57
CA PHE A 941 -53.03 6.68 -7.06
C PHE A 941 -54.45 7.11 -7.44
N VAL A 942 -55.27 6.17 -7.91
CA VAL A 942 -56.71 6.39 -8.14
C VAL A 942 -57.48 5.62 -7.07
N VAL A 943 -58.27 6.31 -6.27
CA VAL A 943 -59.25 5.70 -5.37
C VAL A 943 -60.42 5.26 -6.23
N GLU A 944 -60.74 3.97 -6.20
CA GLU A 944 -61.85 3.41 -6.96
C GLU A 944 -62.88 2.76 -6.04
N ARG A 945 -64.16 2.85 -6.40
CA ARG A 945 -65.27 2.19 -5.69
C ARG A 945 -66.11 1.29 -6.59
N SER A 946 -66.77 0.29 -6.02
CA SER A 946 -67.64 -0.66 -6.73
C SER A 946 -68.82 -1.15 -5.88
N ARG A 947 -69.96 -1.46 -6.51
CA ARG A 947 -71.08 -2.19 -5.86
C ARG A 947 -71.00 -3.70 -5.97
N ASN A 948 -70.34 -4.20 -7.01
CA ASN A 948 -70.39 -5.62 -7.38
C ASN A 948 -69.00 -6.29 -7.36
N GLY A 949 -67.95 -5.53 -7.02
CA GLY A 949 -66.56 -5.98 -6.99
C GLY A 949 -65.95 -6.28 -8.35
N ARG A 950 -66.65 -5.97 -9.45
CA ARG A 950 -66.22 -6.21 -10.84
C ARG A 950 -66.03 -4.91 -11.61
N SER A 951 -67.00 -4.00 -11.51
CA SER A 951 -67.00 -2.71 -12.20
C SER A 951 -66.63 -1.63 -11.18
N TYR A 952 -65.46 -1.03 -11.35
CA TYR A 952 -64.93 0.02 -10.48
C TYR A 952 -65.03 1.38 -11.17
N GLU A 953 -65.47 2.40 -10.44
CA GLU A 953 -65.47 3.79 -10.86
C GLU A 953 -64.47 4.61 -10.03
N ALA A 954 -63.81 5.59 -10.67
CA ALA A 954 -62.88 6.48 -10.00
C ALA A 954 -63.62 7.46 -9.09
N VAL A 955 -63.10 7.65 -7.88
CA VAL A 955 -63.58 8.60 -6.87
C VAL A 955 -62.66 9.81 -6.83
N ASP A 956 -61.35 9.58 -6.74
CA ASP A 956 -60.34 10.62 -6.60
C ASP A 956 -58.99 10.15 -7.18
N THR A 957 -58.11 11.08 -7.52
CA THR A 957 -56.74 10.82 -7.97
C THR A 957 -55.75 11.64 -7.15
N VAL A 958 -54.82 10.96 -6.49
CA VAL A 958 -53.80 11.56 -5.62
C VAL A 958 -52.42 11.37 -6.23
N LEU A 959 -51.64 12.44 -6.37
CA LEU A 959 -50.28 12.37 -6.93
C LEU A 959 -49.34 11.53 -6.04
N GLY A 960 -48.47 10.74 -6.67
CA GLY A 960 -47.38 10.03 -6.00
C GLY A 960 -46.12 10.89 -5.91
N GLN A 961 -45.08 10.36 -5.27
CA GLN A 961 -43.80 11.07 -5.04
C GLN A 961 -42.70 10.71 -6.06
N GLY A 962 -43.01 10.01 -7.15
CA GLY A 962 -42.00 9.53 -8.08
C GLY A 962 -41.15 8.41 -7.48
N SER A 963 -39.84 8.64 -7.37
CA SER A 963 -38.87 7.70 -6.77
C SER A 963 -38.29 8.28 -5.47
N ILE A 964 -38.74 7.76 -4.32
CA ILE A 964 -38.33 8.20 -2.98
C ILE A 964 -38.10 7.00 -2.05
N ALA A 965 -37.04 7.06 -1.24
CA ALA A 965 -36.72 6.02 -0.28
C ALA A 965 -37.46 6.16 1.06
N ASP A 966 -37.96 7.37 1.36
CA ASP A 966 -38.69 7.67 2.57
C ASP A 966 -40.16 7.25 2.49
N ALA A 967 -40.72 6.90 3.65
CA ALA A 967 -42.11 6.51 3.74
C ALA A 967 -43.06 7.70 3.52
N SER A 968 -44.11 7.49 2.73
CA SER A 968 -45.18 8.48 2.49
C SER A 968 -46.52 7.99 3.02
N ALA A 969 -47.38 8.94 3.39
CA ALA A 969 -48.73 8.68 3.89
C ALA A 969 -49.74 9.56 3.16
N TYR A 970 -50.86 8.96 2.78
CA TYR A 970 -51.86 9.58 1.92
C TYR A 970 -53.25 9.45 2.51
N ILE A 971 -54.08 10.46 2.24
CA ILE A 971 -55.51 10.49 2.57
C ILE A 971 -56.29 11.03 1.37
N SER A 972 -57.52 10.54 1.22
CA SER A 972 -58.51 11.02 0.24
C SER A 972 -59.93 10.77 0.78
N TYR A 973 -60.93 11.44 0.23
CA TYR A 973 -62.33 11.29 0.63
C TYR A 973 -63.23 10.94 -0.56
N ASP A 974 -64.10 9.97 -0.37
CA ASP A 974 -65.34 9.88 -1.15
C ASP A 974 -66.37 10.82 -0.52
N GLU A 975 -66.57 11.96 -1.18
CA GLU A 975 -67.49 13.03 -0.75
C GLU A 975 -68.97 12.67 -0.95
N GLN A 976 -69.27 11.72 -1.84
CA GLN A 976 -70.63 11.33 -2.20
C GLN A 976 -70.77 9.80 -2.24
N PRO A 977 -70.51 9.10 -1.13
CA PRO A 977 -70.50 7.65 -1.13
C PRO A 977 -71.93 7.10 -1.27
N TRP A 978 -72.05 5.97 -1.97
CA TRP A 978 -73.34 5.35 -2.17
C TRP A 978 -73.91 4.75 -0.87
N PRO A 979 -75.22 4.86 -0.62
CA PRO A 979 -75.85 4.18 0.49
C PRO A 979 -75.79 2.66 0.30
N GLY A 980 -75.59 1.94 1.41
CA GLY A 980 -75.37 0.50 1.43
C GLY A 980 -73.88 0.12 1.38
N PHE A 981 -73.60 -1.12 0.98
CA PHE A 981 -72.23 -1.60 0.82
C PHE A 981 -71.61 -1.09 -0.49
N SER A 982 -70.42 -0.50 -0.36
CA SER A 982 -69.51 -0.21 -1.46
C SER A 982 -68.14 -0.83 -1.16
N GLN A 983 -67.40 -1.20 -2.19
CA GLN A 983 -66.06 -1.78 -2.11
C GLN A 983 -65.05 -0.80 -2.67
N TYR A 984 -64.04 -0.44 -1.89
CA TYR A 984 -62.98 0.49 -2.27
C TYR A 984 -61.67 -0.25 -2.56
N ARG A 985 -60.91 0.22 -3.54
CA ARG A 985 -59.52 -0.21 -3.80
C ARG A 985 -58.69 0.97 -4.29
N LEU A 986 -57.38 0.84 -4.22
CA LEU A 986 -56.44 1.73 -4.91
C LEU A 986 -56.00 1.09 -6.21
N LYS A 987 -56.02 1.89 -7.27
CA LYS A 987 -55.30 1.63 -8.51
C LYS A 987 -54.06 2.50 -8.52
N THR A 988 -52.89 1.89 -8.41
CA THR A 988 -51.61 2.59 -8.46
C THR A 988 -51.14 2.69 -9.91
N VAL A 989 -50.72 3.86 -10.36
CA VAL A 989 -50.21 4.09 -11.72
C VAL A 989 -48.77 4.59 -11.65
N GLY A 990 -47.86 3.90 -12.34
CA GLY A 990 -46.45 4.27 -12.44
C GLY A 990 -46.16 5.29 -13.55
N LEU A 991 -44.97 5.90 -13.52
CA LEU A 991 -44.46 6.80 -14.56
C LEU A 991 -44.25 6.06 -15.90
N ASP A 992 -43.96 4.77 -15.83
CA ASP A 992 -43.92 3.82 -16.94
C ASP A 992 -45.32 3.36 -17.41
N ASN A 993 -46.39 3.91 -16.84
CA ASN A 993 -47.79 3.52 -17.01
C ASN A 993 -48.12 2.09 -16.52
N SER A 994 -47.27 1.48 -15.70
CA SER A 994 -47.61 0.22 -15.03
C SER A 994 -48.78 0.42 -14.07
N ILE A 995 -49.65 -0.60 -13.95
CA ILE A 995 -50.84 -0.54 -13.11
C ILE A 995 -50.81 -1.70 -12.10
N ARG A 996 -51.09 -1.39 -10.83
CA ARG A 996 -51.30 -2.39 -9.77
C ARG A 996 -52.53 -2.01 -8.95
N TYR A 997 -53.08 -2.98 -8.23
CA TYR A 997 -54.25 -2.77 -7.40
C TYR A 997 -53.99 -3.21 -5.96
N SER A 998 -54.51 -2.46 -4.99
CA SER A 998 -54.54 -2.89 -3.59
C SER A 998 -55.57 -4.02 -3.36
N PRO A 999 -55.53 -4.68 -2.20
CA PRO A 999 -56.69 -5.41 -1.70
C PRO A 999 -57.94 -4.51 -1.60
N VAL A 1000 -59.12 -5.13 -1.62
CA VAL A 1000 -60.41 -4.43 -1.58
C VAL A 1000 -60.88 -4.24 -0.13
N LYS A 1001 -61.47 -3.08 0.17
CA LYS A 1001 -62.04 -2.72 1.48
C LYS A 1001 -63.55 -2.44 1.36
N PRO A 1002 -64.42 -3.25 1.99
CA PRO A 1002 -65.85 -2.97 2.01
C PRO A 1002 -66.18 -1.89 3.05
N VAL A 1003 -67.07 -0.96 2.68
CA VAL A 1003 -67.58 0.11 3.53
C VAL A 1003 -69.09 0.16 3.41
N PHE A 1004 -69.78 0.28 4.54
CA PHE A 1004 -71.24 0.44 4.59
C PHE A 1004 -71.60 1.87 4.97
N MET A 1005 -72.33 2.57 4.11
CA MET A 1005 -72.84 3.91 4.38
C MET A 1005 -74.35 3.88 4.62
N ILE A 1006 -74.79 4.56 5.69
CA ILE A 1006 -76.21 4.74 5.97
C ILE A 1006 -76.71 5.93 5.15
N GLY A 1007 -77.59 5.67 4.16
CA GLY A 1007 -78.24 6.73 3.41
C GLY A 1007 -79.18 7.54 4.29
N LYS A 1008 -78.95 8.86 4.43
CA LYS A 1008 -79.89 9.77 5.09
C LYS A 1008 -81.23 9.90 4.33
N ASP A 1009 -81.27 9.55 3.04
CA ASP A 1009 -82.44 9.73 2.15
C ASP A 1009 -83.29 8.47 1.90
N LEU A 1010 -83.06 7.36 2.62
CA LEU A 1010 -83.96 6.20 2.58
C LEU A 1010 -85.25 6.39 3.41
N TRP A 1011 -85.43 7.56 4.02
CA TRP A 1011 -86.54 7.88 4.94
C TRP A 1011 -87.75 8.53 4.26
N LEU A 1012 -87.91 8.38 2.95
CA LEU A 1012 -89.13 8.76 2.23
C LEU A 1012 -89.39 7.78 1.10
N LYS A 1013 -90.44 6.97 1.22
CA LYS A 1013 -91.42 6.63 0.15
C LYS A 1013 -92.21 5.38 0.55
N LEU A 1014 -93.40 5.61 1.10
CA LEU A 1014 -94.59 4.75 1.01
C LEU A 1014 -94.29 3.24 0.82
N LEU A 1015 -94.04 2.55 1.94
CA LEU A 1015 -93.92 1.10 1.99
C LEU A 1015 -95.31 0.47 2.02
N TRP A 1016 -95.47 -0.69 1.40
CA TRP A 1016 -96.74 -1.40 1.38
C TRP A 1016 -96.53 -2.91 1.31
N CYS A 1017 -97.53 -3.65 1.75
CA CYS A 1017 -97.65 -5.09 1.54
C CYS A 1017 -99.13 -5.48 1.46
N VAL A 1018 -99.43 -6.59 0.79
CA VAL A 1018 -100.78 -7.14 0.72
C VAL A 1018 -100.84 -8.38 1.61
N PHE A 1019 -101.78 -8.39 2.55
CA PHE A 1019 -102.08 -9.55 3.39
C PHE A 1019 -103.53 -9.96 3.17
N GLY A 1020 -103.73 -11.08 2.46
CA GLY A 1020 -105.05 -11.55 2.06
C GLY A 1020 -105.83 -10.47 1.31
N HIS A 1021 -106.92 -10.02 1.91
CA HIS A 1021 -107.88 -9.07 1.33
C HIS A 1021 -107.57 -7.60 1.66
N GLN A 1022 -106.41 -7.32 2.27
CA GLN A 1022 -106.01 -5.96 2.71
C GLN A 1022 -104.66 -5.54 2.15
N LEU A 1023 -104.62 -4.34 1.57
CA LEU A 1023 -103.39 -3.60 1.34
C LEU A 1023 -103.05 -2.80 2.59
N GLN A 1024 -101.91 -3.07 3.18
CA GLN A 1024 -101.37 -2.29 4.30
C GLN A 1024 -100.26 -1.38 3.78
N TYR A 1025 -100.21 -0.14 4.25
CA TYR A 1025 -99.17 0.80 3.86
C TYR A 1025 -98.67 1.64 5.04
N TRP A 1026 -97.36 1.86 5.04
CA TRP A 1026 -96.64 2.70 6.00
C TRP A 1026 -96.02 3.88 5.26
N LEU A 1027 -96.20 5.06 5.83
CA LEU A 1027 -95.63 6.28 5.31
C LEU A 1027 -95.26 7.22 6.44
N ASP A 1028 -94.10 7.84 6.32
CA ASP A 1028 -93.74 8.99 7.15
C ASP A 1028 -94.24 10.25 6.43
N TRP A 1029 -94.96 11.13 7.13
CA TRP A 1029 -95.60 12.31 6.54
C TRP A 1029 -95.21 13.58 7.32
N PRO A 1030 -94.85 14.70 6.67
CA PRO A 1030 -94.25 15.85 7.36
C PRO A 1030 -95.25 16.72 8.14
N MET A 1031 -96.56 16.50 7.99
CA MET A 1031 -97.61 17.29 8.63
C MET A 1031 -98.84 16.43 8.97
N SER A 1032 -99.61 16.83 9.97
CA SER A 1032 -100.90 16.19 10.24
C SER A 1032 -102.00 16.82 9.37
N GLY A 1033 -102.94 16.03 8.88
CA GLY A 1033 -104.11 16.51 8.16
C GLY A 1033 -104.75 15.48 7.21
N PRO A 1034 -105.86 15.87 6.55
CA PRO A 1034 -106.60 14.99 5.66
C PRO A 1034 -105.76 14.64 4.42
N ALA A 1035 -105.87 13.40 3.99
CA ALA A 1035 -105.22 12.83 2.83
C ALA A 1035 -106.20 12.00 2.00
N SER A 1036 -106.01 11.97 0.68
CA SER A 1036 -106.62 10.99 -0.20
C SER A 1036 -105.64 9.85 -0.48
N VAL A 1037 -106.19 8.64 -0.56
CA VAL A 1037 -105.48 7.46 -1.03
C VAL A 1037 -106.21 6.91 -2.25
N SER A 1038 -105.49 6.62 -3.32
CA SER A 1038 -106.07 6.03 -4.52
C SER A 1038 -105.22 4.89 -5.06
N LEU A 1039 -105.90 3.89 -5.64
CA LEU A 1039 -105.29 2.81 -6.41
C LEU A 1039 -105.66 3.00 -7.87
N ILE A 1040 -104.66 3.24 -8.71
CA ILE A 1040 -104.83 3.58 -10.12
C ILE A 1040 -104.31 2.41 -10.96
N ASP A 1041 -105.12 1.84 -11.85
CA ASP A 1041 -104.66 0.76 -12.73
C ASP A 1041 -103.68 1.27 -13.80
N VAL A 1042 -103.03 0.35 -14.52
CA VAL A 1042 -102.05 0.70 -15.57
C VAL A 1042 -102.65 1.46 -16.75
N GLN A 1043 -103.99 1.48 -16.90
CA GLN A 1043 -104.68 2.31 -17.89
C GLN A 1043 -105.03 3.71 -17.35
N GLY A 1044 -104.58 4.06 -16.14
CA GLY A 1044 -104.84 5.35 -15.50
C GLY A 1044 -106.21 5.46 -14.84
N ARG A 1045 -107.00 4.38 -14.76
CA ARG A 1045 -108.33 4.41 -14.14
C ARG A 1045 -108.20 4.26 -12.63
N VAL A 1046 -108.84 5.15 -11.88
CA VAL A 1046 -108.92 5.04 -10.41
C VAL A 1046 -109.86 3.89 -10.08
N ARG A 1047 -109.34 2.85 -9.42
CA ARG A 1047 -110.07 1.64 -9.02
C ARG A 1047 -110.48 1.63 -7.55
N TYR A 1048 -109.79 2.43 -6.75
CA TYR A 1048 -110.16 2.72 -5.38
C TYR A 1048 -109.78 4.17 -5.07
N GLU A 1049 -110.65 4.86 -4.34
CA GLU A 1049 -110.37 6.18 -3.78
C GLU A 1049 -110.96 6.25 -2.37
N GLY A 1050 -110.14 6.65 -1.41
CA GLY A 1050 -110.53 6.79 -0.01
C GLY A 1050 -109.93 8.04 0.61
N ARG A 1051 -110.54 8.51 1.70
CA ARG A 1051 -109.98 9.57 2.55
C ARG A 1051 -109.41 8.96 3.82
N THR A 1052 -108.32 9.54 4.32
CA THR A 1052 -107.69 9.15 5.58
C THR A 1052 -107.09 10.39 6.24
N GLU A 1053 -106.87 10.33 7.55
CA GLU A 1053 -106.11 11.36 8.28
C GLU A 1053 -104.68 10.88 8.49
N LEU A 1054 -103.71 11.71 8.15
CA LEU A 1054 -102.30 11.47 8.44
C LEU A 1054 -101.88 12.31 9.65
N ILE A 1055 -101.00 11.77 10.48
CA ILE A 1055 -100.30 12.53 11.52
C ILE A 1055 -98.89 12.88 11.03
N LYS A 1056 -98.31 13.96 11.55
CA LYS A 1056 -96.87 14.23 11.39
C LYS A 1056 -96.06 13.06 11.95
N GLY A 1057 -95.15 12.51 11.16
CA GLY A 1057 -94.37 11.32 11.49
C GLY A 1057 -94.94 10.05 10.85
N LYS A 1058 -94.73 8.91 11.52
CA LYS A 1058 -95.10 7.59 11.00
C LYS A 1058 -96.61 7.36 11.01
N ASN A 1059 -97.13 6.89 9.89
CA ASN A 1059 -98.52 6.51 9.70
C ASN A 1059 -98.58 5.04 9.25
N TYR A 1060 -99.59 4.32 9.73
CA TYR A 1060 -99.96 2.98 9.28
C TYR A 1060 -101.44 2.98 8.93
N LYS A 1061 -101.77 2.49 7.73
CA LYS A 1061 -103.14 2.50 7.20
C LYS A 1061 -103.39 1.24 6.37
N THR A 1062 -104.66 0.90 6.23
CA THR A 1062 -105.12 -0.29 5.51
C THR A 1062 -106.22 0.06 4.51
N VAL A 1063 -106.23 -0.60 3.37
CA VAL A 1063 -107.26 -0.51 2.32
C VAL A 1063 -107.77 -1.92 2.03
N ASN A 1064 -109.08 -2.12 2.05
CA ASN A 1064 -109.68 -3.37 1.57
C ASN A 1064 -109.57 -3.41 0.03
N ILE A 1065 -109.05 -4.51 -0.50
CA ILE A 1065 -108.81 -4.71 -1.94
C ILE A 1065 -109.61 -5.87 -2.55
N ASP A 1066 -110.63 -6.39 -1.85
CA ASP A 1066 -111.46 -7.53 -2.26
C ASP A 1066 -112.06 -7.42 -3.67
N GLN A 1067 -112.53 -6.23 -4.00
CA GLN A 1067 -113.22 -5.96 -5.25
C GLN A 1067 -112.28 -5.57 -6.39
N LEU A 1068 -110.96 -5.57 -6.15
CA LEU A 1068 -109.97 -5.22 -7.16
C LEU A 1068 -109.49 -6.47 -7.93
N PRO A 1069 -109.48 -6.44 -9.28
CA PRO A 1069 -108.88 -7.50 -10.08
C PRO A 1069 -107.38 -7.68 -9.82
N THR A 1070 -106.86 -8.89 -10.02
CA THR A 1070 -105.40 -9.14 -10.03
C THR A 1070 -104.72 -8.26 -11.08
N GLY A 1071 -103.66 -7.56 -10.71
CA GLY A 1071 -102.96 -6.66 -11.62
C GLY A 1071 -102.00 -5.70 -10.93
N VAL A 1072 -101.35 -4.87 -11.76
CA VAL A 1072 -100.47 -3.79 -11.30
C VAL A 1072 -101.30 -2.53 -11.08
N TYR A 1073 -101.08 -1.89 -9.93
CA TYR A 1073 -101.71 -0.63 -9.55
C TYR A 1073 -100.65 0.38 -9.10
N PHE A 1074 -100.97 1.66 -9.13
CA PHE A 1074 -100.21 2.71 -8.47
C PHE A 1074 -100.97 3.14 -7.21
N LEU A 1075 -100.38 2.88 -6.04
CA LEU A 1075 -100.84 3.43 -4.77
C LEU A 1075 -100.37 4.87 -4.66
N ARG A 1076 -101.31 5.79 -4.73
CA ARG A 1076 -101.08 7.23 -4.62
C ARG A 1076 -101.68 7.73 -3.32
N VAL A 1077 -100.87 8.34 -2.45
CA VAL A 1077 -101.33 9.04 -1.25
C VAL A 1077 -101.03 10.52 -1.42
N GLN A 1078 -102.03 11.38 -1.26
CA GLN A 1078 -101.92 12.83 -1.42
C GLN A 1078 -102.51 13.56 -0.21
N SER A 1079 -101.81 14.56 0.32
CA SER A 1079 -102.32 15.49 1.33
C SER A 1079 -101.81 16.90 1.02
N GLY A 1080 -102.74 17.84 0.86
CA GLY A 1080 -102.43 19.16 0.31
C GLY A 1080 -101.75 19.06 -1.07
N MET A 1081 -100.59 19.71 -1.20
CA MET A 1081 -99.75 19.68 -2.40
C MET A 1081 -98.79 18.48 -2.47
N GLN A 1082 -98.65 17.70 -1.40
CA GLN A 1082 -97.69 16.58 -1.36
C GLN A 1082 -98.33 15.29 -1.86
N VAL A 1083 -97.58 14.55 -2.68
CA VAL A 1083 -98.01 13.29 -3.29
C VAL A 1083 -96.90 12.26 -3.16
N GLN A 1084 -97.24 11.06 -2.69
CA GLN A 1084 -96.37 9.88 -2.73
C GLN A 1084 -97.03 8.82 -3.61
N VAL A 1085 -96.26 8.16 -4.46
CA VAL A 1085 -96.75 7.10 -5.35
C VAL A 1085 -95.83 5.88 -5.25
N SER A 1086 -96.43 4.70 -5.12
CA SER A 1086 -95.72 3.43 -5.16
C SER A 1086 -96.41 2.48 -6.14
N LYS A 1087 -95.64 1.78 -6.96
CA LYS A 1087 -96.16 0.73 -7.84
C LYS A 1087 -96.39 -0.51 -6.99
N ILE A 1088 -97.60 -1.06 -7.06
CA ILE A 1088 -98.00 -2.23 -6.31
C ILE A 1088 -98.52 -3.32 -7.24
N PHE A 1089 -98.43 -4.57 -6.79
CA PHE A 1089 -99.04 -5.71 -7.45
C PHE A 1089 -100.04 -6.35 -6.50
N ILE A 1090 -101.28 -6.48 -6.94
CA ILE A 1090 -102.33 -7.19 -6.21
C ILE A 1090 -102.49 -8.53 -6.91
N SER A 1091 -102.13 -9.62 -6.21
CA SER A 1091 -102.43 -11.00 -6.60
C SER A 1091 -103.49 -11.55 -5.67
N ARG A 1092 -104.55 -12.14 -6.22
CA ARG A 1092 -105.47 -12.98 -5.44
C ARG A 1092 -104.80 -14.26 -4.98
#